data_AF-A0A7U4M0P3-F1
#
_entry.id   AF-A0A7U4M0P3-F1
#
_cell.length_a   1.000
_cell.length_b   1.000
_cell.length_c   1.000
_cell.angle_alpha   90.00
_cell.angle_beta   90.00
_cell.angle_gamma   90.00
#
_symmetry.space_group_name_H-M   'P 1'
#
loop_
_entity.id
_entity.type
_entity.pdbx_description
1 polymer ?
#
loop_
_entity_poly.entity_id
_entity_poly.type
_entity_poly.pdbx_seq_one_letter_code
_entity_poly.pdbx_strand_id
1 'polypeptide(L)'
;MEKVQVKKFSVITENKEQEGLIEEEIQAVRLRRKKLELKTEKAERSTETQAKTKAVEPDLIEDAPFDTFAIALSGGGIRSATFNLGFLKALNDQGIFRHADYLSTVSGGGYLGSFVQNRLKQTHNYDTLFAKEEIDHLKAHGDYLRPGKGWRKVFESFNFYLNTLIQILLHSLWFLLFFAFTLFTFIYVGEQLPDTPAFLNTLLLSLFLALLVWYYFFHPLRYISKVLWSAKCLFYSGTVLVILIAAAGYSGIKLQMLCDCFGSMHSIVYVLGFGLLMITTGFFANPNILSSHRFYRFRLKDAFLHGSDTKLCELAEKEEGKKWTFAPYPLINTTLNLQADKAISGMKSCDYFLLSPLYCGSKITGYIPTDKVEYRRMTLATALTISGAAVNPSMGYKSNRLLSFFMTLLNLRLGYWALNPKIFDPSSYETSGLRSRLSAILRQIAVWTAEKYRYALTLWPYYNIAELFGTMHSRRIRVNLSDGGNIENLAVFELLRRKCKLIIASDAGADPDYSFSDLQNLLIRARNELEISIEFPDEQDPEKLIHPDLCTGQSRQHYAIGRIYELPEAGAEKQCIGYFVYVKASVTAQTEKLQKEERKNDFYSYKNYHPDFPHESTVDQFFDAKQWEAYRTLGEEIGKDLFKTFKTYEGDKNTVSIQNLIHYFEDQLK
;
A
#
# COMPACT_ATOMS: atom_id res chain seq x y z
N MET A 1 -17.14 -36.03 -19.70
CA MET A 1 -16.32 -35.00 -19.04
C MET A 1 -15.27 -34.54 -20.02
N GLU A 2 -15.57 -33.50 -20.80
CA GLU A 2 -14.60 -32.87 -21.69
C GLU A 2 -13.41 -32.35 -20.87
N LYS A 3 -12.20 -32.72 -21.29
CA LYS A 3 -10.95 -32.13 -20.79
C LYS A 3 -10.94 -30.66 -21.22
N VAL A 4 -11.42 -29.78 -20.34
CA VAL A 4 -11.17 -28.34 -20.45
C VAL A 4 -9.65 -28.16 -20.37
N GLN A 5 -9.00 -27.98 -21.52
CA GLN A 5 -7.63 -27.47 -21.59
C GLN A 5 -7.64 -26.03 -21.07
N VAL A 6 -7.53 -25.89 -19.76
CA VAL A 6 -7.21 -24.62 -19.12
C VAL A 6 -5.78 -24.28 -19.54
N LYS A 7 -5.59 -23.18 -20.28
CA LYS A 7 -4.25 -22.61 -20.51
C LYS A 7 -3.63 -22.34 -19.14
N LYS A 8 -2.66 -23.17 -18.73
CA LYS A 8 -1.87 -22.94 -17.51
C LYS A 8 -1.19 -21.57 -17.64
N PHE A 9 -1.44 -20.69 -16.69
CA PHE A 9 -0.68 -19.45 -16.56
C PHE A 9 0.70 -19.79 -16.00
N SER A 10 1.77 -19.30 -16.64
CA SER A 10 3.11 -19.36 -16.06
C SER A 10 3.22 -18.30 -14.97
N VAL A 11 3.59 -18.74 -13.76
CA VAL A 11 4.08 -17.83 -12.71
C VAL A 11 5.54 -17.58 -13.01
N ILE A 12 5.93 -16.32 -12.97
CA ILE A 12 7.32 -15.94 -13.21
C ILE A 12 8.07 -16.13 -11.89
N THR A 13 8.77 -17.25 -11.77
CA THR A 13 9.50 -17.66 -10.56
C THR A 13 11.02 -17.69 -10.76
N GLU A 14 11.49 -17.81 -12.01
CA GLU A 14 12.92 -17.81 -12.35
C GLU A 14 13.48 -16.39 -12.55
N ASN A 15 14.72 -16.13 -12.11
CA ASN A 15 15.36 -14.81 -12.25
C ASN A 15 15.38 -14.31 -13.72
N LYS A 16 15.60 -15.20 -14.69
CA LYS A 16 15.58 -14.87 -16.12
C LYS A 16 14.20 -14.42 -16.63
N GLU A 17 13.13 -14.99 -16.10
CA GLU A 17 11.78 -14.56 -16.45
C GLU A 17 11.41 -13.24 -15.74
N GLN A 18 12.00 -12.95 -14.58
CA GLN A 18 11.87 -11.64 -13.91
C GLN A 18 12.57 -10.52 -14.70
N GLU A 19 13.74 -10.80 -15.27
CA GLU A 19 14.43 -9.91 -16.19
C GLU A 19 13.53 -9.55 -17.39
N GLY A 20 12.83 -10.53 -17.96
CA GLY A 20 11.85 -10.30 -19.04
C GLY A 20 10.68 -9.37 -18.66
N LEU A 21 10.24 -9.35 -17.40
CA LEU A 21 9.21 -8.40 -16.93
C LEU A 21 9.75 -6.97 -16.82
N ILE A 22 10.99 -6.85 -16.33
CA ILE A 22 11.67 -5.56 -16.24
C ILE A 22 11.92 -5.02 -17.65
N GLU A 23 12.26 -5.89 -18.62
CA GLU A 23 12.35 -5.52 -20.03
C GLU A 23 11.01 -5.00 -20.59
N GLU A 24 9.89 -5.70 -20.36
CA GLU A 24 8.56 -5.23 -20.79
C GLU A 24 8.23 -3.84 -20.20
N GLU A 25 8.57 -3.62 -18.93
CA GLU A 25 8.41 -2.34 -18.24
C GLU A 25 9.30 -1.24 -18.85
N ILE A 26 10.58 -1.53 -19.11
CA ILE A 26 11.52 -0.61 -19.75
C ILE A 26 11.02 -0.23 -21.15
N GLN A 27 10.48 -1.17 -21.92
CA GLN A 27 9.88 -0.86 -23.23
C GLN A 27 8.68 0.08 -23.10
N ALA A 28 7.83 -0.10 -22.08
CA ALA A 28 6.72 0.79 -21.81
C ALA A 28 7.19 2.22 -21.47
N VAL A 29 8.26 2.34 -20.67
CA VAL A 29 8.91 3.61 -20.36
C VAL A 29 9.53 4.27 -21.59
N ARG A 30 10.23 3.51 -22.46
CA ARG A 30 10.80 4.01 -23.72
C ARG A 30 9.72 4.57 -24.64
N LEU A 31 8.60 3.86 -24.78
CA LEU A 31 7.45 4.31 -25.57
C LEU A 31 6.85 5.61 -25.03
N ARG A 32 6.78 5.75 -23.69
CA ARG A 32 6.34 7.00 -23.05
C ARG A 32 7.25 8.17 -23.40
N ARG A 33 8.57 8.04 -23.22
CA ARG A 33 9.53 9.12 -23.49
C ARG A 33 9.39 9.64 -24.92
N LYS A 34 9.44 8.74 -25.90
CA LYS A 34 9.30 9.08 -27.32
C LYS A 34 7.97 9.79 -27.61
N LYS A 35 6.87 9.39 -26.97
CA LYS A 35 5.57 10.07 -27.14
C LYS A 35 5.56 11.47 -26.52
N LEU A 36 6.20 11.68 -25.38
CA LEU A 36 6.32 13.00 -24.76
C LEU A 36 7.20 13.93 -25.60
N GLU A 37 8.34 13.45 -26.08
CA GLU A 37 9.24 14.18 -26.99
C GLU A 37 8.50 14.60 -28.27
N LEU A 38 7.80 13.67 -28.93
CA LEU A 38 7.00 13.97 -30.13
C LEU A 38 5.87 14.97 -29.87
N LYS A 39 5.29 15.00 -28.65
CA LYS A 39 4.28 16.00 -28.27
C LYS A 39 4.91 17.38 -28.07
N THR A 40 6.06 17.45 -27.40
CA THR A 40 6.82 18.68 -27.20
C THR A 40 7.27 19.26 -28.54
N GLU A 41 7.87 18.45 -29.41
CA GLU A 41 8.28 18.88 -30.76
C GLU A 41 7.11 19.37 -31.60
N LYS A 42 5.93 18.73 -31.51
CA LYS A 42 4.72 19.19 -32.22
C LYS A 42 4.17 20.50 -31.66
N ALA A 43 4.24 20.70 -30.34
CA ALA A 43 3.85 21.95 -29.71
C ALA A 43 4.78 23.08 -30.16
N GLU A 44 6.10 22.86 -30.14
CA GLU A 44 7.10 23.83 -30.59
C GLU A 44 6.99 24.13 -32.11
N ARG A 45 6.78 23.11 -32.95
CA ARG A 45 6.54 23.26 -34.40
C ARG A 45 5.16 23.85 -34.75
N SER A 46 4.21 23.93 -33.82
CA SER A 46 2.95 24.63 -34.06
C SER A 46 3.09 26.15 -33.89
N THR A 47 4.15 26.59 -33.20
CA THR A 47 4.57 27.99 -33.03
C THR A 47 5.52 28.48 -34.13
N GLU A 48 6.24 27.59 -34.82
CA GLU A 48 7.12 27.92 -35.95
C GLU A 48 6.63 27.29 -37.26
N THR A 49 6.36 28.13 -38.26
CA THR A 49 5.75 27.80 -39.56
C THR A 49 6.18 26.46 -40.19
N GLN A 50 5.17 25.72 -40.67
CA GLN A 50 5.20 24.49 -41.45
C GLN A 50 6.43 24.32 -42.38
N ALA A 51 7.29 23.35 -42.06
CA ALA A 51 8.16 22.71 -43.04
C ALA A 51 8.00 21.18 -42.96
N LYS A 52 7.63 20.60 -44.12
CA LYS A 52 7.36 19.19 -44.39
C LYS A 52 8.51 18.28 -43.92
N THR A 53 8.22 17.14 -43.26
CA THR A 53 8.89 15.84 -43.51
C THR A 53 8.06 14.67 -42.96
N LYS A 54 8.17 13.52 -43.64
CA LYS A 54 7.50 12.22 -43.48
C LYS A 54 7.48 11.64 -42.06
N ALA A 55 6.38 10.97 -41.74
CA ALA A 55 6.24 10.10 -40.58
C ALA A 55 7.20 8.90 -40.68
N VAL A 56 8.05 8.73 -39.67
CA VAL A 56 8.93 7.57 -39.49
C VAL A 56 8.20 6.55 -38.62
N GLU A 57 8.00 5.34 -39.14
CA GLU A 57 7.46 4.21 -38.38
C GLU A 57 8.45 3.77 -37.28
N PRO A 58 7.95 3.31 -36.11
CA PRO A 58 8.80 2.97 -34.98
C PRO A 58 9.43 1.59 -35.17
N ASP A 59 10.59 1.54 -35.81
CA ASP A 59 11.47 0.37 -35.74
C ASP A 59 12.02 0.17 -34.31
N LEU A 60 12.24 -1.10 -34.00
CA LEU A 60 12.73 -1.65 -32.73
C LEU A 60 14.00 -0.93 -32.26
N ILE A 61 13.99 -0.46 -31.00
CA ILE A 61 15.05 0.37 -30.41
C ILE A 61 16.25 -0.49 -29.98
N GLU A 62 17.41 -0.22 -30.57
CA GLU A 62 18.73 -0.85 -30.35
C GLU A 62 19.31 -0.77 -28.92
N ASP A 63 20.31 -1.63 -28.70
CA ASP A 63 20.93 -2.15 -27.47
C ASP A 63 21.82 -1.20 -26.63
N ALA A 64 21.62 0.13 -26.68
CA ALA A 64 22.37 1.03 -25.79
C ALA A 64 21.84 1.00 -24.33
N PRO A 65 22.70 1.04 -23.29
CA PRO A 65 22.26 1.12 -21.90
C PRO A 65 21.43 2.39 -21.67
N PHE A 66 20.26 2.23 -21.06
CA PHE A 66 19.26 3.28 -20.91
C PHE A 66 19.48 4.03 -19.59
N ASP A 67 19.90 5.30 -19.67
CA ASP A 67 19.98 6.18 -18.51
C ASP A 67 18.57 6.55 -18.03
N THR A 68 18.13 5.97 -16.91
CA THR A 68 16.82 6.22 -16.29
C THR A 68 16.89 7.30 -15.21
N PHE A 69 15.82 8.08 -15.11
CA PHE A 69 15.59 9.02 -14.03
C PHE A 69 14.37 8.57 -13.21
N ALA A 70 14.57 8.37 -11.92
CA ALA A 70 13.52 7.92 -11.01
C ALA A 70 13.38 8.85 -9.79
N ILE A 71 12.14 8.99 -9.33
CA ILE A 71 11.81 9.70 -8.09
C ILE A 71 11.20 8.71 -7.11
N ALA A 72 11.69 8.70 -5.87
CA ALA A 72 11.17 7.91 -4.77
C ALA A 72 10.51 8.82 -3.73
N LEU A 73 9.28 8.49 -3.33
CA LEU A 73 8.54 9.20 -2.29
C LEU A 73 8.37 8.29 -1.07
N SER A 74 8.98 8.70 0.04
CA SER A 74 8.98 7.95 1.29
C SER A 74 7.63 7.89 2.00
N GLY A 75 7.51 7.00 2.99
CA GLY A 75 6.34 6.92 3.87
C GLY A 75 6.29 7.99 4.97
N GLY A 76 5.21 7.97 5.77
CA GLY A 76 4.97 8.96 6.83
C GLY A 76 3.53 9.49 6.94
N GLY A 77 2.58 8.85 6.24
CA GLY A 77 1.17 9.24 6.23
C GLY A 77 0.92 10.61 5.60
N ILE A 78 -0.06 11.35 6.13
CA ILE A 78 -0.45 12.67 5.61
C ILE A 78 0.70 13.70 5.58
N ARG A 79 1.62 13.63 6.54
CA ARG A 79 2.82 14.48 6.58
C ARG A 79 3.65 14.31 5.31
N SER A 80 4.04 13.07 5.04
CA SER A 80 4.84 12.75 3.86
C SER A 80 4.11 13.13 2.57
N ALA A 81 2.80 12.85 2.48
CA ALA A 81 2.00 13.23 1.32
C ALA A 81 2.03 14.75 1.07
N THR A 82 1.93 15.55 2.13
CA THR A 82 1.88 17.01 2.08
C THR A 82 3.24 17.63 1.76
N PHE A 83 4.31 17.12 2.37
CA PHE A 83 5.67 17.54 2.05
C PHE A 83 6.02 17.21 0.59
N ASN A 84 5.79 15.97 0.17
CA ASN A 84 6.07 15.53 -1.19
C ASN A 84 5.22 16.28 -2.23
N LEU A 85 4.04 16.79 -1.86
CA LEU A 85 3.21 17.61 -2.74
C LEU A 85 3.95 18.90 -3.11
N GLY A 86 4.51 19.58 -2.11
CA GLY A 86 5.35 20.75 -2.34
C GLY A 86 6.58 20.44 -3.17
N PHE A 87 7.28 19.36 -2.82
CA PHE A 87 8.49 18.91 -3.52
C PHE A 87 8.23 18.62 -5.00
N LEU A 88 7.25 17.77 -5.31
CA LEU A 88 6.90 17.46 -6.70
C LEU A 88 6.35 18.66 -7.46
N LYS A 89 5.62 19.56 -6.80
CA LYS A 89 5.18 20.82 -7.42
C LYS A 89 6.38 21.65 -7.87
N ALA A 90 7.39 21.82 -7.03
CA ALA A 90 8.60 22.56 -7.41
C ALA A 90 9.30 21.94 -8.63
N LEU A 91 9.46 20.61 -8.65
CA LEU A 91 10.03 19.89 -9.79
C LEU A 91 9.15 20.01 -11.05
N ASN A 92 7.82 20.05 -10.90
CA ASN A 92 6.89 20.22 -12.00
C ASN A 92 6.94 21.63 -12.60
N ASP A 93 6.99 22.66 -11.75
CA ASP A 93 7.09 24.07 -12.14
C ASP A 93 8.40 24.38 -12.88
N GLN A 94 9.46 23.62 -12.59
CA GLN A 94 10.73 23.68 -13.32
C GLN A 94 10.78 22.78 -14.56
N GLY A 95 9.70 22.06 -14.86
CA GLY A 95 9.63 21.16 -16.01
C GLY A 95 10.36 19.83 -15.83
N ILE A 96 11.00 19.57 -14.69
CA ILE A 96 11.82 18.37 -14.44
C ILE A 96 10.93 17.12 -14.24
N PHE A 97 9.80 17.25 -13.54
CA PHE A 97 8.97 16.11 -13.15
C PHE A 97 8.46 15.28 -14.34
N ARG A 98 8.20 15.92 -15.50
CA ARG A 98 7.72 15.23 -16.71
C ARG A 98 8.74 14.22 -17.26
N HIS A 99 10.03 14.41 -16.98
CA HIS A 99 11.12 13.55 -17.43
C HIS A 99 11.36 12.34 -16.54
N ALA A 100 10.76 12.27 -15.35
CA ALA A 100 10.87 11.10 -14.48
C ALA A 100 10.23 9.87 -15.17
N ASP A 101 10.97 8.77 -15.24
CA ASP A 101 10.51 7.50 -15.79
C ASP A 101 9.71 6.70 -14.79
N TYR A 102 10.20 6.69 -13.55
CA TYR A 102 9.65 5.92 -12.46
C TYR A 102 9.25 6.85 -11.32
N LEU A 103 8.07 6.57 -10.76
CA LEU A 103 7.62 7.15 -9.49
C LEU A 103 7.41 6.01 -8.51
N SER A 104 8.41 5.79 -7.66
CA SER A 104 8.36 4.76 -6.63
C SER A 104 7.83 5.34 -5.33
N THR A 105 6.94 4.62 -4.66
CA THR A 105 6.21 5.16 -3.51
C THR A 105 6.01 4.16 -2.40
N VAL A 106 5.98 4.66 -1.17
CA VAL A 106 5.63 3.94 0.06
C VAL A 106 4.66 4.78 0.88
N SER A 107 3.63 4.17 1.45
CA SER A 107 2.74 4.77 2.46
C SER A 107 2.23 6.16 2.07
N GLY A 108 2.56 7.20 2.85
CA GLY A 108 2.22 8.61 2.58
C GLY A 108 2.67 9.12 1.21
N GLY A 109 3.86 8.74 0.74
CA GLY A 109 4.32 9.00 -0.62
C GLY A 109 3.41 8.33 -1.66
N GLY A 110 2.81 7.19 -1.33
CA GLY A 110 1.79 6.53 -2.13
C GLY A 110 0.50 7.34 -2.27
N TYR A 111 0.15 8.17 -1.28
CA TYR A 111 -1.07 8.99 -1.30
C TYR A 111 -0.97 10.02 -2.40
N LEU A 112 0.15 10.75 -2.42
CA LEU A 112 0.47 11.69 -3.48
C LEU A 112 0.75 11.00 -4.81
N GLY A 113 1.53 9.91 -4.82
CA GLY A 113 1.82 9.19 -6.06
C GLY A 113 0.55 8.71 -6.76
N SER A 114 -0.41 8.19 -6.00
CA SER A 114 -1.70 7.77 -6.53
C SER A 114 -2.55 8.96 -7.02
N PHE A 115 -2.52 10.11 -6.31
CA PHE A 115 -3.11 11.36 -6.80
C PHE A 115 -2.52 11.74 -8.17
N VAL A 116 -1.19 11.73 -8.30
CA VAL A 116 -0.50 12.06 -9.55
C VAL A 116 -0.93 11.13 -10.68
N GLN A 117 -0.90 9.81 -10.45
CA GLN A 117 -1.31 8.83 -11.45
C GLN A 117 -2.77 9.05 -11.89
N ASN A 118 -3.66 9.32 -10.94
CA ASN A 118 -5.08 9.55 -11.21
C ASN A 118 -5.31 10.84 -12.00
N ARG A 119 -4.66 11.95 -11.64
CA ARG A 119 -4.84 13.25 -12.32
C ARG A 119 -4.20 13.27 -13.69
N LEU A 120 -2.99 12.75 -13.85
CA LEU A 120 -2.33 12.66 -15.16
C LEU A 120 -3.09 11.76 -16.13
N LYS A 121 -3.72 10.68 -15.63
CA LYS A 121 -4.61 9.85 -16.45
C LYS A 121 -5.89 10.56 -16.88
N GLN A 122 -6.41 11.48 -16.07
CA GLN A 122 -7.67 12.18 -16.36
C GLN A 122 -7.47 13.42 -17.24
N THR A 123 -6.37 14.13 -17.04
CA THR A 123 -6.12 15.44 -17.65
C THR A 123 -5.13 15.39 -18.80
N HIS A 124 -4.24 14.39 -18.81
CA HIS A 124 -3.11 14.30 -19.75
C HIS A 124 -2.31 15.61 -19.84
N ASN A 125 -2.18 16.33 -18.73
CA ASN A 125 -1.48 17.61 -18.67
C ASN A 125 -0.75 17.79 -17.31
N TYR A 126 0.54 18.07 -17.38
CA TYR A 126 1.40 18.35 -16.22
C TYR A 126 1.17 19.75 -15.64
N ASP A 127 0.72 20.72 -16.44
CA ASP A 127 0.51 22.11 -15.99
C ASP A 127 -0.70 22.19 -15.05
N THR A 128 -1.70 21.33 -15.24
CA THR A 128 -2.89 21.25 -14.38
C THR A 128 -2.71 20.35 -13.17
N LEU A 129 -1.58 19.63 -13.06
CA LEU A 129 -1.38 18.59 -12.04
C LEU A 129 -1.44 19.15 -10.61
N PHE A 130 -0.86 20.32 -10.40
CA PHE A 130 -0.81 21.02 -9.11
C PHE A 130 -1.47 22.40 -9.21
N ALA A 131 -2.55 22.50 -10.00
CA ALA A 131 -3.36 23.70 -10.08
C ALA A 131 -3.90 24.09 -8.69
N LYS A 132 -4.22 25.37 -8.51
CA LYS A 132 -4.65 25.91 -7.21
C LYS A 132 -5.86 25.16 -6.65
N GLU A 133 -6.80 24.78 -7.51
CA GLU A 133 -8.02 24.05 -7.15
C GLU A 133 -7.69 22.66 -6.56
N GLU A 134 -6.67 22.00 -7.09
CA GLU A 134 -6.21 20.69 -6.61
C GLU A 134 -5.52 20.81 -5.25
N ILE A 135 -4.66 21.82 -5.09
CA ILE A 135 -3.99 22.12 -3.82
C ILE A 135 -5.04 22.48 -2.75
N ASP A 136 -6.01 23.32 -3.09
CA ASP A 136 -7.11 23.71 -2.19
C ASP A 136 -7.98 22.49 -1.82
N HIS A 137 -8.21 21.57 -2.76
CA HIS A 137 -8.90 20.31 -2.50
C HIS A 137 -8.13 19.44 -1.49
N LEU A 138 -6.85 19.20 -1.73
CA LEU A 138 -6.00 18.39 -0.84
C LEU A 138 -5.88 19.03 0.56
N LYS A 139 -5.73 20.36 0.62
CA LYS A 139 -5.71 21.13 1.87
C LYS A 139 -7.02 21.00 2.65
N ALA A 140 -8.16 21.08 1.98
CA ALA A 140 -9.46 20.90 2.60
C ALA A 140 -9.68 19.48 3.14
N HIS A 141 -8.95 18.50 2.60
CA HIS A 141 -8.97 17.09 3.02
C HIS A 141 -7.73 16.68 3.84
N GLY A 142 -6.98 17.63 4.41
CA GLY A 142 -5.84 17.32 5.31
C GLY A 142 -6.24 16.44 6.50
N ASP A 143 -7.41 16.67 7.09
CA ASP A 143 -8.06 15.79 8.08
C ASP A 143 -9.00 14.79 7.38
N TYR A 144 -8.43 13.95 6.50
CA TYR A 144 -9.18 13.03 5.64
C TYR A 144 -9.97 11.97 6.43
N LEU A 145 -9.56 11.65 7.67
CA LEU A 145 -10.25 10.69 8.53
C LEU A 145 -11.57 11.27 9.08
N ARG A 146 -11.61 12.58 9.36
CA ARG A 146 -12.77 13.29 9.92
C ARG A 146 -13.04 14.58 9.13
N PRO A 147 -13.46 14.46 7.86
CA PRO A 147 -13.59 15.62 6.98
C PRO A 147 -14.72 16.55 7.42
N GLY A 148 -14.62 17.82 7.04
CA GLY A 148 -15.61 18.85 7.31
C GLY A 148 -15.19 19.87 8.38
N LYS A 149 -16.08 20.82 8.66
CA LYS A 149 -15.87 21.91 9.62
C LYS A 149 -17.06 22.03 10.58
N GLY A 150 -16.84 22.58 11.77
CA GLY A 150 -17.88 22.81 12.78
C GLY A 150 -18.65 21.54 13.15
N TRP A 151 -19.98 21.62 13.17
CA TRP A 151 -20.87 20.50 13.51
C TRP A 151 -20.69 19.26 12.63
N ARG A 152 -20.39 19.43 11.34
CA ARG A 152 -20.16 18.30 10.44
C ARG A 152 -18.91 17.51 10.85
N LYS A 153 -17.84 18.20 11.28
CA LYS A 153 -16.62 17.56 11.80
C LYS A 153 -16.92 16.77 13.07
N VAL A 154 -17.69 17.33 14.00
CA VAL A 154 -18.11 16.64 15.23
C VAL A 154 -18.89 15.37 14.91
N PHE A 155 -19.86 15.45 14.00
CA PHE A 155 -20.65 14.30 13.55
C PHE A 155 -19.81 13.23 12.86
N GLU A 156 -18.93 13.61 11.94
CA GLU A 156 -18.01 12.67 11.24
C GLU A 156 -17.01 12.02 12.22
N SER A 157 -16.54 12.78 13.22
CA SER A 157 -15.68 12.26 14.29
C SER A 157 -16.41 11.23 15.15
N PHE A 158 -17.64 11.56 15.59
CA PHE A 158 -18.47 10.64 16.35
C PHE A 158 -18.75 9.35 15.55
N ASN A 159 -19.12 9.47 14.28
CA ASN A 159 -19.32 8.32 13.40
C ASN A 159 -18.05 7.49 13.25
N PHE A 160 -16.89 8.12 13.11
CA PHE A 160 -15.61 7.42 13.03
C PHE A 160 -15.38 6.56 14.29
N TYR A 161 -15.42 7.16 15.48
CA TYR A 161 -15.19 6.44 16.74
C TYR A 161 -16.25 5.36 17.01
N LEU A 162 -17.53 5.67 16.77
CA LEU A 162 -18.62 4.71 16.94
C LEU A 162 -18.48 3.52 15.99
N ASN A 163 -18.13 3.77 14.73
CA ASN A 163 -17.93 2.69 13.75
C ASN A 163 -16.75 1.80 14.11
N THR A 164 -15.64 2.39 14.56
CA THR A 164 -14.47 1.64 15.05
C THR A 164 -14.84 0.80 16.28
N LEU A 165 -15.57 1.38 17.25
CA LEU A 165 -16.03 0.65 18.43
C LEU A 165 -16.95 -0.51 18.07
N ILE A 166 -17.93 -0.29 17.19
CA ILE A 166 -18.83 -1.36 16.71
C ILE A 166 -18.01 -2.46 16.02
N GLN A 167 -17.02 -2.13 15.18
CA GLN A 167 -16.17 -3.13 14.53
C GLN A 167 -15.37 -3.96 15.55
N ILE A 168 -14.78 -3.32 16.57
CA ILE A 168 -14.06 -4.00 17.65
C ILE A 168 -15.02 -4.96 18.36
N LEU A 169 -16.16 -4.45 18.86
CA LEU A 169 -17.11 -5.24 19.63
C LEU A 169 -17.64 -6.44 18.84
N LEU A 170 -18.01 -6.25 17.58
CA LEU A 170 -18.55 -7.33 16.75
C LEU A 170 -17.50 -8.39 16.42
N HIS A 171 -16.26 -7.98 16.18
CA HIS A 171 -15.18 -8.93 15.89
C HIS A 171 -14.77 -9.72 17.13
N SER A 172 -14.60 -9.06 18.27
CA SER A 172 -14.28 -9.72 19.53
C SER A 172 -15.42 -10.63 19.99
N LEU A 173 -16.68 -10.22 19.77
CA LEU A 173 -17.84 -11.07 20.04
C LEU A 173 -17.77 -12.37 19.24
N TRP A 174 -17.38 -12.36 17.96
CA TRP A 174 -17.21 -13.58 17.17
C TRP A 174 -16.21 -14.55 17.81
N PHE A 175 -15.07 -14.07 18.33
CA PHE A 175 -14.09 -14.92 19.01
C PHE A 175 -14.62 -15.50 20.32
N LEU A 176 -15.29 -14.68 21.15
CA LEU A 176 -15.92 -15.14 22.39
C LEU A 176 -16.97 -16.20 22.13
N LEU A 177 -17.82 -15.95 21.14
CA LEU A 177 -18.84 -16.85 20.66
C LEU A 177 -18.21 -18.16 20.15
N PHE A 178 -17.18 -18.10 19.31
CA PHE A 178 -16.48 -19.29 18.78
C PHE A 178 -15.82 -20.11 19.88
N PHE A 179 -15.19 -19.44 20.84
CA PHE A 179 -14.59 -20.09 22.01
C PHE A 179 -15.67 -20.75 22.89
N ALA A 180 -16.78 -20.06 23.16
CA ALA A 180 -17.90 -20.61 23.92
C ALA A 180 -18.51 -21.84 23.22
N PHE A 181 -18.68 -21.80 21.89
CA PHE A 181 -19.14 -22.96 21.11
C PHE A 181 -18.15 -24.14 21.18
N THR A 182 -16.84 -23.85 21.09
CA THR A 182 -15.79 -24.87 21.16
C THR A 182 -15.73 -25.51 22.55
N LEU A 183 -15.79 -24.68 23.60
CA LEU A 183 -15.84 -25.12 24.99
C LEU A 183 -17.11 -25.92 25.26
N PHE A 184 -18.28 -25.46 24.77
CA PHE A 184 -19.53 -26.20 24.85
C PHE A 184 -19.41 -27.57 24.18
N THR A 185 -18.86 -27.63 22.96
CA THR A 185 -18.67 -28.90 22.25
C THR A 185 -17.70 -29.81 22.99
N PHE A 186 -16.61 -29.27 23.53
CA PHE A 186 -15.61 -30.03 24.28
C PHE A 186 -16.19 -30.60 25.58
N ILE A 187 -16.94 -29.79 26.34
CA ILE A 187 -17.63 -30.21 27.55
C ILE A 187 -18.72 -31.22 27.22
N TYR A 188 -19.56 -30.96 26.21
CA TYR A 188 -20.66 -31.84 25.80
C TYR A 188 -20.19 -33.21 25.29
N VAL A 189 -19.03 -33.25 24.62
CA VAL A 189 -18.40 -34.49 24.14
C VAL A 189 -17.57 -35.17 25.25
N GLY A 190 -17.00 -34.41 26.18
CA GLY A 190 -16.12 -34.89 27.24
C GLY A 190 -16.85 -35.40 28.49
N GLU A 191 -17.98 -34.81 28.85
CA GLU A 191 -18.84 -35.22 29.96
C GLU A 191 -20.32 -35.03 29.58
N GLN A 192 -21.13 -36.07 29.77
CA GLN A 192 -22.56 -35.87 30.01
C GLN A 192 -22.68 -35.14 31.36
N LEU A 193 -22.56 -33.81 31.37
CA LEU A 193 -22.68 -32.99 32.57
C LEU A 193 -23.99 -33.34 33.29
N PRO A 194 -23.96 -33.86 34.53
CA PRO A 194 -25.18 -34.34 35.18
C PRO A 194 -26.18 -33.26 35.58
N ASP A 195 -25.82 -31.97 35.69
CA ASP A 195 -26.67 -30.99 36.38
C ASP A 195 -26.70 -29.55 35.78
N THR A 196 -26.30 -29.34 34.53
CA THR A 196 -26.58 -28.03 33.88
C THR A 196 -27.93 -28.07 33.17
N PRO A 197 -28.88 -27.15 33.45
CA PRO A 197 -30.17 -27.17 32.78
C PRO A 197 -29.94 -26.98 31.27
N ALA A 198 -30.29 -28.01 30.48
CA ALA A 198 -30.13 -28.05 29.02
C ALA A 198 -30.71 -26.81 28.31
N PHE A 199 -31.62 -26.11 28.98
CA PHE A 199 -32.19 -24.82 28.59
C PHE A 199 -31.15 -23.72 28.41
N LEU A 200 -30.26 -23.55 29.39
CA LEU A 200 -29.28 -22.47 29.38
C LEU A 200 -28.27 -22.69 28.25
N ASN A 201 -27.86 -23.94 28.05
CA ASN A 201 -26.95 -24.34 26.98
C ASN A 201 -27.56 -24.12 25.59
N THR A 202 -28.84 -24.47 25.42
CA THR A 202 -29.55 -24.30 24.15
C THR A 202 -29.87 -22.83 23.85
N LEU A 203 -30.20 -22.04 24.87
CA LEU A 203 -30.40 -20.60 24.76
C LEU A 203 -29.10 -19.89 24.35
N LEU A 204 -27.97 -20.24 24.95
CA LEU A 204 -26.66 -19.68 24.60
C LEU A 204 -26.25 -20.04 23.16
N LEU A 205 -26.48 -21.28 22.73
CA LEU A 205 -26.18 -21.74 21.37
C LEU A 205 -27.04 -21.05 20.31
N SER A 206 -28.34 -20.88 20.60
CA SER A 206 -29.28 -20.22 19.71
C SER A 206 -29.04 -18.71 19.63
N LEU A 207 -28.71 -18.04 20.75
CA LEU A 207 -28.22 -16.66 20.78
C LEU A 207 -26.94 -16.49 19.96
N PHE A 208 -26.00 -17.42 20.10
CA PHE A 208 -24.77 -17.49 19.30
C PHE A 208 -25.09 -17.55 17.79
N LEU A 209 -26.03 -18.40 17.37
CA LEU A 209 -26.44 -18.55 15.97
C LEU A 209 -27.12 -17.29 15.41
N ALA A 210 -28.01 -16.68 16.18
CA ALA A 210 -28.66 -15.43 15.81
C ALA A 210 -27.63 -14.32 15.59
N LEU A 211 -26.64 -14.20 16.49
CA LEU A 211 -25.56 -13.22 16.39
C LEU A 211 -24.61 -13.52 15.23
N LEU A 212 -24.35 -14.79 14.93
CA LEU A 212 -23.44 -15.18 13.86
C LEU A 212 -24.03 -14.98 12.48
N VAL A 213 -25.30 -15.39 12.29
CA VAL A 213 -26.07 -15.10 11.07
C VAL A 213 -26.21 -13.60 10.90
N TRP A 214 -26.51 -12.85 11.97
CA TRP A 214 -26.60 -11.41 11.91
C TRP A 214 -25.27 -10.74 11.51
N TYR A 215 -24.16 -11.15 12.13
CA TYR A 215 -22.82 -10.63 11.81
C TYR A 215 -22.43 -10.92 10.36
N TYR A 216 -22.58 -12.15 9.88
CA TYR A 216 -22.17 -12.50 8.51
C TYR A 216 -23.13 -12.03 7.42
N PHE A 217 -24.42 -11.83 7.73
CA PHE A 217 -25.42 -11.37 6.75
C PHE A 217 -25.51 -9.84 6.69
N PHE A 218 -25.57 -9.14 7.83
CA PHE A 218 -25.76 -7.68 7.85
C PHE A 218 -24.45 -6.89 7.74
N HIS A 219 -23.32 -7.42 8.21
CA HIS A 219 -22.05 -6.69 8.11
C HIS A 219 -21.61 -6.45 6.66
N PRO A 220 -21.77 -7.37 5.69
CA PRO A 220 -21.52 -7.07 4.27
C PRO A 220 -22.51 -6.05 3.68
N LEU A 221 -23.80 -6.13 4.04
CA LEU A 221 -24.87 -5.24 3.56
C LEU A 221 -24.66 -3.78 3.99
N ARG A 222 -24.14 -3.56 5.20
CA ARG A 222 -23.78 -2.24 5.77
C ARG A 222 -22.87 -1.42 4.87
N TYR A 223 -22.04 -2.05 4.05
CA TYR A 223 -21.02 -1.37 3.24
C TYR A 223 -21.32 -1.40 1.74
N ILE A 224 -22.44 -1.99 1.30
CA ILE A 224 -22.82 -2.07 -0.13
C ILE A 224 -23.66 -0.85 -0.56
N SER A 225 -24.36 -0.15 0.33
CA SER A 225 -24.98 1.13 -0.03
C SER A 225 -25.06 2.13 1.13
N LYS A 226 -24.80 3.42 0.83
CA LYS A 226 -25.04 4.54 1.75
C LYS A 226 -26.54 4.76 2.04
N VAL A 227 -27.42 4.29 1.15
CA VAL A 227 -28.87 4.51 1.20
C VAL A 227 -29.57 3.52 2.16
N LEU A 228 -29.07 2.29 2.23
CA LEU A 228 -29.63 1.23 3.10
C LEU A 228 -29.25 1.39 4.57
N TRP A 229 -28.58 2.47 4.99
CA TRP A 229 -28.25 2.70 6.41
C TRP A 229 -28.68 4.08 6.90
N SER A 230 -29.89 4.49 6.53
CA SER A 230 -30.63 5.47 7.32
C SER A 230 -30.93 4.90 8.72
N ALA A 231 -31.22 5.75 9.71
CA ALA A 231 -31.62 5.33 11.06
C ALA A 231 -32.73 4.25 11.08
N LYS A 232 -33.55 4.21 10.02
CA LYS A 232 -34.60 3.20 9.82
C LYS A 232 -34.06 1.79 9.59
N CYS A 233 -32.97 1.59 8.86
CA CYS A 233 -32.39 0.26 8.65
C CYS A 233 -31.58 -0.26 9.84
N LEU A 234 -30.96 0.61 10.63
CA LEU A 234 -30.43 0.27 11.95
C LEU A 234 -31.54 -0.28 12.84
N PHE A 235 -32.66 0.43 12.90
CA PHE A 235 -33.86 -0.01 13.59
C PHE A 235 -34.37 -1.36 13.06
N TYR A 236 -34.54 -1.53 11.75
CA TYR A 236 -34.96 -2.82 11.17
C TYR A 236 -33.96 -3.95 11.42
N SER A 237 -32.65 -3.70 11.32
CA SER A 237 -31.61 -4.72 11.59
C SER A 237 -31.53 -5.10 13.07
N GLY A 238 -31.77 -4.16 13.98
CA GLY A 238 -31.92 -4.42 15.41
C GLY A 238 -33.22 -5.16 15.70
N THR A 239 -34.30 -4.84 14.99
CA THR A 239 -35.58 -5.57 15.09
C THR A 239 -35.44 -7.00 14.59
N VAL A 240 -34.75 -7.21 13.46
CA VAL A 240 -34.43 -8.55 12.95
C VAL A 240 -33.51 -9.30 13.91
N LEU A 241 -32.53 -8.64 14.53
CA LEU A 241 -31.69 -9.25 15.57
C LEU A 241 -32.51 -9.67 16.79
N VAL A 242 -33.41 -8.81 17.27
CA VAL A 242 -34.32 -9.14 18.37
C VAL A 242 -35.27 -10.28 17.99
N ILE A 243 -35.78 -10.30 16.76
CA ILE A 243 -36.59 -11.41 16.22
C ILE A 243 -35.76 -12.69 16.12
N LEU A 244 -34.51 -12.61 15.68
CA LEU A 244 -33.61 -13.77 15.60
C LEU A 244 -33.22 -14.27 17.00
N ILE A 245 -33.01 -13.39 17.96
CA ILE A 245 -32.77 -13.70 19.37
C ILE A 245 -34.01 -14.33 20.02
N ALA A 246 -35.20 -13.78 19.74
CA ALA A 246 -36.47 -14.32 20.23
C ALA A 246 -36.79 -15.66 19.57
N ALA A 247 -36.56 -15.81 18.27
CA ALA A 247 -36.71 -17.07 17.53
C ALA A 247 -35.66 -18.11 17.94
N ALA A 248 -34.45 -17.68 18.28
CA ALA A 248 -33.40 -18.50 18.89
C ALA A 248 -33.83 -19.00 20.28
N GLY A 249 -34.29 -18.10 21.15
CA GLY A 249 -34.80 -18.46 22.47
C GLY A 249 -36.02 -19.39 22.39
N TYR A 250 -36.96 -19.11 21.48
CA TYR A 250 -38.13 -19.94 21.22
C TYR A 250 -37.76 -21.30 20.62
N SER A 251 -36.85 -21.33 19.65
CA SER A 251 -36.34 -22.59 19.11
C SER A 251 -35.56 -23.37 20.16
N GLY A 252 -34.85 -22.71 21.09
CA GLY A 252 -34.19 -23.39 22.21
C GLY A 252 -35.15 -24.02 23.22
N ILE A 253 -36.28 -23.36 23.51
CA ILE A 253 -37.38 -23.93 24.33
C ILE A 253 -37.97 -25.17 23.63
N LYS A 254 -38.24 -25.08 22.32
CA LYS A 254 -38.76 -26.19 21.50
C LYS A 254 -37.74 -27.31 21.30
N LEU A 255 -36.44 -26.98 21.21
CA LEU A 255 -35.35 -27.92 21.03
C LEU A 255 -35.15 -28.77 22.28
N GLN A 256 -35.37 -28.22 23.46
CA GLN A 256 -35.36 -29.00 24.69
C GLN A 256 -36.52 -29.99 24.74
N MET A 257 -37.74 -29.58 24.37
CA MET A 257 -38.87 -30.50 24.24
C MET A 257 -38.63 -31.59 23.18
N LEU A 258 -37.88 -31.30 22.11
CA LEU A 258 -37.50 -32.27 21.07
C LEU A 258 -36.37 -33.21 21.49
N CYS A 259 -35.36 -32.71 22.22
CA CYS A 259 -34.28 -33.51 22.80
C CYS A 259 -34.81 -34.49 23.86
N ASP A 260 -35.80 -34.04 24.66
CA ASP A 260 -36.49 -34.86 25.66
C ASP A 260 -37.35 -35.97 25.02
N CYS A 261 -37.77 -35.81 23.75
CA CYS A 261 -38.54 -36.81 23.01
C CYS A 261 -37.70 -37.81 22.18
N PHE A 262 -36.45 -37.49 21.78
CA PHE A 262 -35.72 -38.28 20.75
C PHE A 262 -34.26 -38.66 21.05
N GLY A 263 -33.69 -38.34 22.22
CA GLY A 263 -32.39 -38.89 22.68
C GLY A 263 -31.12 -38.29 22.03
N SER A 264 -29.95 -38.84 22.43
CA SER A 264 -28.59 -38.27 22.21
C SER A 264 -28.08 -38.20 20.77
N MET A 265 -28.77 -38.80 19.79
CA MET A 265 -28.30 -38.82 18.39
C MET A 265 -28.52 -37.49 17.64
N HIS A 266 -29.48 -36.66 18.09
CA HIS A 266 -29.83 -35.43 17.38
C HIS A 266 -28.90 -34.24 17.73
N SER A 267 -28.30 -34.22 18.91
CA SER A 267 -27.31 -33.20 19.29
C SER A 267 -26.06 -33.20 18.40
N ILE A 268 -25.60 -34.39 17.97
CA ILE A 268 -24.51 -34.54 17.01
C ILE A 268 -24.89 -33.93 15.65
N VAL A 269 -26.11 -34.18 15.18
CA VAL A 269 -26.61 -33.61 13.92
C VAL A 269 -26.64 -32.08 13.99
N TYR A 270 -27.03 -31.51 15.13
CA TYR A 270 -27.01 -30.07 15.33
C TYR A 270 -25.58 -29.52 15.34
N VAL A 271 -24.66 -30.10 16.12
CA VAL A 271 -23.24 -29.69 16.14
C VAL A 271 -22.61 -29.78 14.74
N LEU A 272 -22.89 -30.84 13.98
CA LEU A 272 -22.43 -30.98 12.60
C LEU A 272 -23.08 -29.96 11.65
N GLY A 273 -24.38 -29.72 11.79
CA GLY A 273 -25.10 -28.69 11.04
C GLY A 273 -24.56 -27.28 11.32
N PHE A 274 -24.24 -26.97 12.57
CA PHE A 274 -23.64 -25.70 12.99
C PHE A 274 -22.20 -25.56 12.53
N GLY A 275 -21.40 -26.63 12.63
CA GLY A 275 -20.06 -26.67 12.05
C GLY A 275 -20.09 -26.41 10.54
N LEU A 276 -21.04 -27.00 9.82
CA LEU A 276 -21.23 -26.78 8.39
C LEU A 276 -21.67 -25.34 8.08
N LEU A 277 -22.60 -24.79 8.86
CA LEU A 277 -23.02 -23.39 8.70
C LEU A 277 -21.86 -22.42 8.94
N MET A 278 -21.05 -22.65 9.98
CA MET A 278 -19.85 -21.86 10.27
C MET A 278 -18.81 -21.91 9.16
N ILE A 279 -18.57 -23.11 8.61
CA ILE A 279 -17.63 -23.30 7.50
C ILE A 279 -18.15 -22.60 6.25
N THR A 280 -19.44 -22.75 5.93
CA THR A 280 -20.05 -22.14 4.74
C THR A 280 -20.06 -20.61 4.81
N THR A 281 -20.46 -20.01 5.93
CA THR A 281 -20.39 -18.54 6.13
C THR A 281 -18.94 -18.05 6.13
N GLY A 282 -18.01 -18.87 6.65
CA GLY A 282 -16.57 -18.61 6.63
C GLY A 282 -15.98 -18.39 5.23
N PHE A 283 -16.58 -18.92 4.17
CA PHE A 283 -16.13 -18.65 2.79
C PHE A 283 -16.53 -17.25 2.27
N PHE A 284 -17.56 -16.64 2.85
CA PHE A 284 -18.05 -15.31 2.49
C PHE A 284 -17.53 -14.19 3.41
N ALA A 285 -17.00 -14.57 4.57
CA ALA A 285 -16.47 -13.76 5.66
C ALA A 285 -15.15 -12.99 5.36
N ASN A 286 -15.07 -12.23 4.28
CA ASN A 286 -13.80 -11.63 3.83
C ASN A 286 -13.26 -10.55 4.80
N PRO A 287 -12.13 -10.76 5.50
CA PRO A 287 -11.54 -9.83 6.43
C PRO A 287 -11.10 -8.52 5.77
N ASN A 288 -10.74 -8.51 4.49
CA ASN A 288 -10.39 -7.27 3.77
C ASN A 288 -11.60 -6.32 3.66
N ILE A 289 -12.82 -6.87 3.75
CA ILE A 289 -14.08 -6.12 3.73
C ILE A 289 -14.57 -5.81 5.14
N LEU A 290 -14.37 -6.76 6.07
CA LEU A 290 -14.85 -6.67 7.45
C LEU A 290 -13.92 -5.84 8.35
N SER A 291 -12.68 -5.55 7.94
CA SER A 291 -11.72 -4.74 8.69
C SER A 291 -11.83 -3.23 8.41
N SER A 292 -11.12 -2.45 9.20
CA SER A 292 -10.99 -1.00 9.03
C SER A 292 -10.34 -0.60 7.70
N HIS A 293 -9.68 -1.53 6.99
CA HIS A 293 -9.11 -1.32 5.65
C HIS A 293 -10.10 -0.69 4.68
N ARG A 294 -11.35 -1.17 4.62
CA ARG A 294 -12.36 -0.66 3.67
C ARG A 294 -12.75 0.79 3.96
N PHE A 295 -12.88 1.14 5.23
CA PHE A 295 -13.16 2.51 5.66
C PHE A 295 -11.97 3.42 5.32
N TYR A 296 -10.76 2.98 5.63
CA TYR A 296 -9.52 3.70 5.34
C TYR A 296 -9.35 3.96 3.85
N ARG A 297 -9.53 2.92 3.02
CA ARG A 297 -9.57 3.02 1.56
C ARG A 297 -10.57 4.05 1.07
N PHE A 298 -11.77 4.08 1.65
CA PHE A 298 -12.79 5.03 1.26
C PHE A 298 -12.36 6.48 1.52
N ARG A 299 -11.75 6.76 2.69
CA ARG A 299 -11.27 8.10 3.05
C ARG A 299 -10.10 8.55 2.15
N LEU A 300 -9.12 7.69 1.92
CA LEU A 300 -8.00 7.98 1.02
C LEU A 300 -8.46 8.21 -0.42
N LYS A 301 -9.42 7.41 -0.90
CA LYS A 301 -10.02 7.57 -2.23
C LYS A 301 -10.71 8.93 -2.39
N ASP A 302 -11.46 9.36 -1.37
CA ASP A 302 -12.16 10.64 -1.40
C ASP A 302 -11.16 11.81 -1.42
N ALA A 303 -10.14 11.77 -0.55
CA ALA A 303 -9.16 12.84 -0.38
C ALA A 303 -8.15 12.96 -1.53
N PHE A 304 -7.60 11.84 -2.03
CA PHE A 304 -6.49 11.85 -2.98
C PHE A 304 -6.88 11.45 -4.41
N LEU A 305 -8.03 10.81 -4.61
CA LEU A 305 -8.44 10.30 -5.92
C LEU A 305 -9.73 10.96 -6.43
N HIS A 306 -10.24 12.00 -5.76
CA HIS A 306 -11.52 12.65 -6.07
C HIS A 306 -12.68 11.64 -6.17
N GLY A 307 -12.63 10.59 -5.33
CA GLY A 307 -13.61 9.51 -5.34
C GLY A 307 -13.51 8.53 -6.51
N SER A 308 -12.55 8.70 -7.43
CA SER A 308 -12.35 7.81 -8.58
C SER A 308 -12.00 6.39 -8.12
N ASP A 309 -12.43 5.39 -8.89
CA ASP A 309 -12.16 3.98 -8.59
C ASP A 309 -11.46 3.28 -9.77
N THR A 310 -10.43 3.95 -10.29
CA THR A 310 -9.62 3.47 -11.40
C THR A 310 -8.95 2.14 -11.05
N LYS A 311 -9.03 1.16 -11.95
CA LYS A 311 -8.31 -0.11 -11.76
C LYS A 311 -6.81 0.07 -12.00
N LEU A 312 -5.98 -0.64 -11.23
CA LEU A 312 -4.53 -0.56 -11.35
C LEU A 312 -4.04 -0.93 -12.75
N CYS A 313 -4.59 -2.01 -13.33
CA CYS A 313 -4.28 -2.43 -14.70
C CYS A 313 -4.77 -1.45 -15.78
N GLU A 314 -5.72 -0.56 -15.45
CA GLU A 314 -6.24 0.44 -16.38
C GLU A 314 -5.41 1.73 -16.36
N LEU A 315 -4.38 1.84 -15.51
CA LEU A 315 -3.43 2.95 -15.59
C LEU A 315 -2.60 2.90 -16.88
N ALA A 316 -2.31 1.69 -17.38
CA ALA A 316 -1.76 1.50 -18.72
C ALA A 316 -2.87 1.71 -19.77
N GLU A 317 -2.62 2.56 -20.78
CA GLU A 317 -3.63 2.85 -21.80
C GLU A 317 -3.84 1.66 -22.73
N LYS A 318 -5.08 1.47 -23.18
CA LYS A 318 -5.50 0.30 -23.98
C LYS A 318 -5.38 0.48 -25.48
N GLU A 319 -4.90 1.61 -26.00
CA GLU A 319 -4.74 1.78 -27.44
C GLU A 319 -3.69 0.79 -27.99
N GLU A 320 -4.18 -0.24 -28.69
CA GLU A 320 -3.44 -1.28 -29.41
C GLU A 320 -2.07 -1.60 -28.81
N GLY A 321 -2.10 -2.40 -27.73
CA GLY A 321 -0.92 -2.95 -27.05
C GLY A 321 -0.46 -2.12 -25.85
N LYS A 322 -1.20 -2.19 -24.72
CA LYS A 322 -0.82 -1.70 -23.37
C LYS A 322 0.21 -0.55 -23.38
N LYS A 323 -0.11 0.59 -23.99
CA LYS A 323 0.86 1.68 -24.12
C LYS A 323 0.83 2.51 -22.84
N TRP A 324 1.97 2.59 -22.16
CA TRP A 324 2.20 3.55 -21.08
C TRP A 324 2.71 4.84 -21.74
N THR A 325 1.97 5.94 -21.65
CA THR A 325 2.18 7.06 -22.61
C THR A 325 2.41 8.43 -21.97
N PHE A 326 2.04 8.63 -20.71
CA PHE A 326 1.98 9.98 -20.14
C PHE A 326 2.56 10.11 -18.73
N ALA A 327 1.99 9.45 -17.72
CA ALA A 327 2.49 9.54 -16.34
C ALA A 327 3.80 8.76 -16.13
N PRO A 328 4.68 9.08 -15.16
CA PRO A 328 5.81 8.22 -14.80
C PRO A 328 5.30 6.84 -14.34
N TYR A 329 6.01 5.77 -14.65
CA TYR A 329 5.61 4.40 -14.29
C TYR A 329 5.56 4.23 -12.76
N PRO A 330 4.40 3.88 -12.17
CA PRO A 330 4.25 3.81 -10.73
C PRO A 330 4.72 2.47 -10.17
N LEU A 331 5.59 2.54 -9.16
CA LEU A 331 5.97 1.42 -8.32
C LEU A 331 5.36 1.64 -6.93
N ILE A 332 4.33 0.86 -6.59
CA ILE A 332 3.68 0.95 -5.28
C ILE A 332 4.22 -0.19 -4.42
N ASN A 333 5.09 0.16 -3.48
CA ASN A 333 5.79 -0.80 -2.63
C ASN A 333 4.93 -1.17 -1.42
N THR A 334 4.87 -2.46 -1.12
CA THR A 334 4.17 -3.02 0.04
C THR A 334 5.02 -4.11 0.68
N THR A 335 4.74 -4.44 1.94
CA THR A 335 5.49 -5.45 2.69
C THR A 335 4.73 -6.77 2.71
N LEU A 336 5.37 -7.84 2.23
CA LEU A 336 4.91 -9.23 2.39
C LEU A 336 5.31 -9.76 3.77
N ASN A 337 4.34 -10.17 4.59
CA ASN A 337 4.60 -10.68 5.94
C ASN A 337 4.76 -12.22 5.95
N LEU A 338 5.91 -12.72 6.44
CA LEU A 338 6.30 -14.13 6.43
C LEU A 338 6.71 -14.69 7.81
N GLN A 339 6.07 -14.21 8.88
CA GLN A 339 6.42 -14.47 10.29
C GLN A 339 6.59 -15.95 10.72
N ALA A 340 6.10 -16.93 9.95
CA ALA A 340 6.08 -18.34 10.33
C ALA A 340 6.95 -19.27 9.46
N ASP A 341 7.62 -18.74 8.43
CA ASP A 341 8.55 -19.54 7.65
C ASP A 341 9.85 -19.76 8.46
N LYS A 342 10.03 -20.97 9.01
CA LYS A 342 11.14 -21.33 9.93
C LYS A 342 12.55 -21.07 9.37
N ALA A 343 12.71 -20.98 8.05
CA ALA A 343 13.97 -20.67 7.38
C ALA A 343 14.32 -19.17 7.42
N ILE A 344 13.41 -18.34 7.93
CA ILE A 344 13.42 -16.90 7.74
C ILE A 344 13.19 -16.24 9.11
N SER A 345 14.23 -15.64 9.69
CA SER A 345 14.18 -14.94 10.99
C SER A 345 14.77 -13.53 10.88
N GLY A 346 14.36 -12.62 11.77
CA GLY A 346 14.82 -11.24 11.81
C GLY A 346 14.38 -10.42 10.59
N MET A 347 15.30 -9.66 10.00
CA MET A 347 15.04 -8.81 8.82
C MET A 347 14.49 -9.56 7.60
N LYS A 348 14.72 -10.87 7.51
CA LYS A 348 14.20 -11.69 6.40
C LYS A 348 12.71 -12.03 6.56
N SER A 349 12.12 -11.84 7.76
CA SER A 349 10.72 -12.20 8.08
C SER A 349 9.65 -11.44 7.25
N CYS A 350 10.09 -10.52 6.40
CA CYS A 350 9.30 -9.86 5.39
C CYS A 350 10.07 -9.72 4.07
N ASP A 351 9.34 -9.59 2.97
CA ASP A 351 9.87 -9.38 1.61
C ASP A 351 9.08 -8.28 0.89
N TYR A 352 9.60 -7.76 -0.22
CA TYR A 352 8.93 -6.74 -1.02
C TYR A 352 7.81 -7.34 -1.83
N PHE A 353 6.61 -6.75 -1.77
CA PHE A 353 5.53 -7.07 -2.69
C PHE A 353 5.19 -5.84 -3.51
N LEU A 354 5.51 -5.89 -4.80
CA LEU A 354 5.29 -4.80 -5.73
C LEU A 354 3.87 -4.87 -6.28
N LEU A 355 3.19 -3.73 -6.25
CA LEU A 355 1.93 -3.51 -6.95
C LEU A 355 2.19 -2.52 -8.10
N SER A 356 2.13 -3.00 -9.34
CA SER A 356 2.33 -2.16 -10.53
C SER A 356 1.22 -2.39 -11.57
N PRO A 357 1.07 -1.49 -12.56
CA PRO A 357 0.05 -1.62 -13.61
C PRO A 357 0.24 -2.85 -14.50
N LEU A 358 1.48 -3.30 -14.73
CA LEU A 358 1.77 -4.45 -15.60
C LEU A 358 1.79 -5.77 -14.82
N TYR A 359 2.41 -5.81 -13.65
CA TYR A 359 2.54 -7.02 -12.84
C TYR A 359 2.49 -6.75 -11.32
N CYS A 360 2.08 -7.77 -10.57
CA CYS A 360 2.05 -7.75 -9.10
C CYS A 360 2.73 -9.01 -8.57
N GLY A 361 3.48 -8.90 -7.46
CA GLY A 361 4.17 -10.06 -6.88
C GLY A 361 5.38 -9.70 -6.04
N SER A 362 6.13 -10.75 -5.67
CA SER A 362 7.42 -10.64 -4.97
C SER A 362 8.41 -11.67 -5.49
N LYS A 363 9.69 -11.54 -5.14
CA LYS A 363 10.72 -12.54 -5.45
C LYS A 363 10.33 -13.93 -4.90
N ILE A 364 9.77 -13.99 -3.69
CA ILE A 364 9.37 -15.25 -3.04
C ILE A 364 8.08 -15.86 -3.61
N THR A 365 7.12 -15.00 -3.98
CA THR A 365 5.80 -15.44 -4.45
C THR A 365 5.73 -15.62 -5.97
N GLY A 366 6.70 -15.06 -6.69
CA GLY A 366 6.65 -14.90 -8.13
C GLY A 366 5.78 -13.72 -8.54
N TYR A 367 5.85 -13.36 -9.82
CA TYR A 367 5.07 -12.26 -10.39
C TYR A 367 3.96 -12.78 -11.30
N ILE A 368 2.83 -12.08 -11.28
CA ILE A 368 1.69 -12.34 -12.17
C ILE A 368 1.25 -11.03 -12.86
N PRO A 369 0.85 -11.06 -14.14
CA PRO A 369 0.29 -9.88 -14.79
C PRO A 369 -0.94 -9.32 -14.07
N THR A 370 -0.98 -8.00 -13.86
CA THR A 370 -2.02 -7.31 -13.11
C THR A 370 -3.39 -7.38 -13.80
N ASP A 371 -3.44 -7.61 -15.11
CA ASP A 371 -4.68 -7.78 -15.89
C ASP A 371 -5.35 -9.15 -15.73
N LYS A 372 -4.78 -10.05 -14.91
CA LYS A 372 -5.30 -11.39 -14.64
C LYS A 372 -5.88 -11.53 -13.23
N VAL A 373 -6.73 -12.54 -13.08
CA VAL A 373 -7.25 -13.04 -11.79
C VAL A 373 -7.85 -11.93 -10.90
N GLU A 374 -7.52 -11.92 -9.59
CA GLU A 374 -8.01 -10.97 -8.59
C GLU A 374 -7.35 -9.58 -8.77
N TYR A 375 -6.11 -9.53 -9.27
CA TYR A 375 -5.37 -8.29 -9.54
C TYR A 375 -6.05 -7.41 -10.60
N ARG A 376 -6.76 -8.01 -11.56
CA ARG A 376 -7.56 -7.27 -12.55
C ARG A 376 -8.65 -6.40 -11.91
N ARG A 377 -9.12 -6.77 -10.72
CA ARG A 377 -10.12 -6.02 -9.95
C ARG A 377 -9.50 -5.06 -8.95
N MET A 378 -8.18 -5.12 -8.75
CA MET A 378 -7.49 -4.25 -7.83
C MET A 378 -7.55 -2.81 -8.33
N THR A 379 -8.01 -1.93 -7.45
CA THR A 379 -8.11 -0.49 -7.72
C THR A 379 -6.86 0.23 -7.25
N LEU A 380 -6.54 1.36 -7.85
CA LEU A 380 -5.46 2.23 -7.37
C LEU A 380 -5.70 2.62 -5.91
N ALA A 381 -6.94 2.91 -5.52
CA ALA A 381 -7.33 3.14 -4.14
C ALA A 381 -6.98 1.97 -3.21
N THR A 382 -7.17 0.72 -3.66
CA THR A 382 -6.77 -0.46 -2.89
C THR A 382 -5.25 -0.55 -2.76
N ALA A 383 -4.50 -0.42 -3.86
CA ALA A 383 -3.03 -0.49 -3.83
C ALA A 383 -2.43 0.58 -2.90
N LEU A 384 -2.94 1.82 -3.02
CA LEU A 384 -2.68 2.95 -2.13
C LEU A 384 -2.90 2.59 -0.65
N THR A 385 -4.05 2.01 -0.34
CA THR A 385 -4.43 1.67 1.05
C THR A 385 -3.54 0.58 1.62
N ILE A 386 -3.15 -0.41 0.80
CA ILE A 386 -2.24 -1.49 1.22
C ILE A 386 -0.86 -0.90 1.54
N SER A 387 -0.33 -0.05 0.66
CA SER A 387 0.97 0.61 0.87
C SER A 387 0.98 1.53 2.09
N GLY A 388 -0.17 2.13 2.45
CA GLY A 388 -0.34 2.96 3.64
C GLY A 388 -0.91 2.27 4.88
N ALA A 389 -0.93 0.93 4.92
CA ALA A 389 -1.52 0.15 6.00
C ALA A 389 -0.62 0.07 7.26
N ALA A 390 -0.23 1.23 7.82
CA ALA A 390 0.77 1.32 8.89
C ALA A 390 0.34 0.59 10.17
N VAL A 391 -0.96 0.63 10.52
CA VAL A 391 -1.52 -0.07 11.68
C VAL A 391 -1.97 -1.47 11.27
N ASN A 392 -1.13 -2.47 11.50
CA ASN A 392 -1.43 -3.87 11.17
C ASN A 392 -0.86 -4.82 12.24
N PRO A 393 -1.51 -5.96 12.54
CA PRO A 393 -0.94 -6.97 13.45
C PRO A 393 0.43 -7.46 12.98
N SER A 394 0.68 -7.43 11.68
CA SER A 394 1.97 -7.74 11.08
C SER A 394 2.61 -6.51 10.49
N MET A 395 3.75 -6.13 11.06
CA MET A 395 4.57 -4.98 10.66
C MET A 395 5.97 -5.46 10.26
N GLY A 396 6.05 -6.51 9.44
CA GLY A 396 7.31 -7.13 9.04
C GLY A 396 8.16 -7.56 10.23
N TYR A 397 9.44 -7.16 10.24
CA TYR A 397 10.39 -7.51 11.29
C TYR A 397 10.12 -6.80 12.64
N LYS A 398 9.32 -5.73 12.66
CA LYS A 398 8.91 -4.99 13.88
C LYS A 398 7.73 -5.64 14.61
N SER A 399 7.25 -6.79 14.14
CA SER A 399 6.06 -7.45 14.67
C SER A 399 6.28 -8.00 16.08
N ASN A 400 5.40 -7.62 17.02
CA ASN A 400 5.37 -8.19 18.37
C ASN A 400 4.16 -9.12 18.53
N ARG A 401 4.40 -10.41 18.79
CA ARG A 401 3.35 -11.45 18.86
C ARG A 401 2.20 -11.12 19.81
N LEU A 402 2.48 -10.52 20.97
CA LEU A 402 1.45 -10.18 21.94
C LEU A 402 0.58 -9.02 21.44
N LEU A 403 1.21 -7.99 20.89
CA LEU A 403 0.51 -6.87 20.28
C LEU A 403 -0.31 -7.33 19.06
N SER A 404 0.27 -8.17 18.20
CA SER A 404 -0.40 -8.78 17.04
C SER A 404 -1.65 -9.55 17.45
N PHE A 405 -1.59 -10.31 18.55
CA PHE A 405 -2.73 -11.04 19.10
C PHE A 405 -3.88 -10.07 19.46
N PHE A 406 -3.61 -9.05 20.26
CA PHE A 406 -4.64 -8.08 20.67
C PHE A 406 -5.16 -7.24 19.51
N MET A 407 -4.29 -6.78 18.60
CA MET A 407 -4.70 -6.05 17.41
C MET A 407 -5.61 -6.89 16.51
N THR A 408 -5.31 -8.18 16.35
CA THR A 408 -6.17 -9.10 15.58
C THR A 408 -7.50 -9.34 16.30
N LEU A 409 -7.47 -9.60 17.61
CA LEU A 409 -8.67 -9.83 18.43
C LEU A 409 -9.62 -8.62 18.42
N LEU A 410 -9.06 -7.41 18.41
CA LEU A 410 -9.81 -6.15 18.36
C LEU A 410 -10.07 -5.68 16.92
N ASN A 411 -9.64 -6.43 15.89
CA ASN A 411 -9.74 -6.05 14.47
C ASN A 411 -9.09 -4.70 14.12
N LEU A 412 -8.10 -4.27 14.91
CA LEU A 412 -7.28 -3.08 14.66
C LEU A 412 -6.25 -3.40 13.58
N ARG A 413 -6.72 -3.48 12.33
CA ARG A 413 -5.88 -3.83 11.17
C ARG A 413 -6.26 -3.09 9.90
N LEU A 414 -5.23 -2.68 9.17
CA LEU A 414 -5.33 -2.09 7.83
C LEU A 414 -4.71 -3.00 6.75
N GLY A 415 -4.05 -4.09 7.12
CA GLY A 415 -3.44 -5.03 6.19
C GLY A 415 -4.44 -5.71 5.27
N TYR A 416 -3.92 -6.37 4.23
CA TYR A 416 -4.70 -6.94 3.15
C TYR A 416 -4.25 -8.35 2.78
N TRP A 417 -5.20 -9.26 2.65
CA TRP A 417 -4.96 -10.63 2.20
C TRP A 417 -5.06 -10.73 0.68
N ALA A 418 -3.92 -10.68 -0.01
CA ALA A 418 -3.82 -10.80 -1.46
C ALA A 418 -3.71 -12.26 -1.92
N LEU A 419 -4.09 -12.51 -3.17
CA LEU A 419 -3.93 -13.81 -3.80
C LEU A 419 -2.46 -14.13 -4.03
N ASN A 420 -1.95 -15.25 -3.53
CA ASN A 420 -0.56 -15.61 -3.70
C ASN A 420 -0.26 -16.05 -5.15
N PRO A 421 0.60 -15.36 -5.93
CA PRO A 421 0.96 -15.79 -7.29
C PRO A 421 1.51 -17.23 -7.36
N LYS A 422 2.23 -17.67 -6.32
CA LYS A 422 2.82 -19.01 -6.23
C LYS A 422 1.83 -20.17 -6.37
N ILE A 423 0.53 -19.93 -6.14
CA ILE A 423 -0.48 -21.00 -6.28
C ILE A 423 -0.61 -21.50 -7.71
N PHE A 424 -0.23 -20.71 -8.71
CA PHE A 424 -0.34 -21.13 -10.11
C PHE A 424 0.89 -21.92 -10.58
N ASP A 425 1.95 -21.98 -9.77
CA ASP A 425 3.15 -22.78 -10.06
C ASP A 425 2.96 -24.23 -9.59
N PRO A 426 2.87 -25.21 -10.52
CA PRO A 426 2.68 -26.62 -10.18
C PRO A 426 3.87 -27.27 -9.48
N SER A 427 5.07 -26.70 -9.62
CA SER A 427 6.31 -27.26 -9.06
C SER A 427 6.45 -26.99 -7.55
N SER A 428 5.67 -26.03 -7.04
CA SER A 428 5.76 -25.57 -5.65
C SER A 428 5.14 -26.52 -4.60
N TYR A 429 4.68 -27.71 -5.00
CA TYR A 429 3.91 -28.61 -4.14
C TYR A 429 4.72 -29.81 -3.64
N GLU A 430 4.84 -29.95 -2.32
CA GLU A 430 5.25 -31.20 -1.67
C GLU A 430 4.14 -32.25 -1.81
N THR A 431 4.44 -33.39 -2.43
CA THR A 431 3.47 -34.44 -2.79
C THR A 431 3.39 -35.60 -1.80
N SER A 432 4.14 -35.56 -0.69
CA SER A 432 4.15 -36.65 0.29
C SER A 432 3.12 -36.44 1.40
N GLY A 433 2.22 -37.41 1.60
CA GLY A 433 1.27 -37.46 2.71
C GLY A 433 -0.20 -37.18 2.39
N LEU A 434 -1.09 -37.49 3.34
CA LEU A 434 -2.55 -37.32 3.18
C LEU A 434 -2.97 -35.84 3.27
N ARG A 435 -2.33 -35.06 4.17
CA ARG A 435 -2.61 -33.62 4.34
C ARG A 435 -2.20 -32.80 3.12
N SER A 436 -1.10 -33.15 2.45
CA SER A 436 -0.64 -32.47 1.24
C SER A 436 -1.59 -32.72 0.07
N ARG A 437 -2.11 -33.95 -0.10
CA ARG A 437 -3.14 -34.28 -1.11
C ARG A 437 -4.42 -33.45 -0.94
N LEU A 438 -4.96 -33.35 0.28
CA LEU A 438 -6.12 -32.50 0.57
C LEU A 438 -5.83 -31.02 0.28
N SER A 439 -4.64 -30.53 0.67
CA SER A 439 -4.24 -29.16 0.39
C SER A 439 -4.10 -28.88 -1.11
N ALA A 440 -3.64 -29.86 -1.90
CA ALA A 440 -3.52 -29.76 -3.34
C ALA A 440 -4.90 -29.67 -4.02
N ILE A 441 -5.87 -30.49 -3.58
CA ILE A 441 -7.25 -30.41 -4.08
C ILE A 441 -7.86 -29.04 -3.78
N LEU A 442 -7.74 -28.55 -2.54
CA LEU A 442 -8.25 -27.22 -2.16
C LEU A 442 -7.60 -26.10 -2.98
N ARG A 443 -6.30 -26.22 -3.28
CA ARG A 443 -5.59 -25.26 -4.16
C ARG A 443 -6.05 -25.34 -5.59
N GLN A 444 -6.27 -26.52 -6.15
CA GLN A 444 -6.81 -26.67 -7.50
C GLN A 444 -8.19 -26.02 -7.62
N ILE A 445 -9.05 -26.20 -6.62
CA ILE A 445 -10.35 -25.51 -6.54
C ILE A 445 -10.13 -23.99 -6.44
N ALA A 446 -9.18 -23.53 -5.62
CA ALA A 446 -8.86 -22.12 -5.48
C ALA A 446 -8.34 -21.50 -6.80
N VAL A 447 -7.46 -22.18 -7.53
CA VAL A 447 -6.95 -21.77 -8.85
C VAL A 447 -8.10 -21.70 -9.85
N TRP A 448 -8.90 -22.76 -9.95
CA TRP A 448 -10.05 -22.81 -10.87
C TRP A 448 -11.06 -21.69 -10.58
N THR A 449 -11.39 -21.45 -9.31
CA THR A 449 -12.28 -20.36 -8.92
C THR A 449 -11.67 -18.99 -9.18
N ALA A 450 -10.36 -18.82 -8.94
CA ALA A 450 -9.64 -17.59 -9.23
C ALA A 450 -9.64 -17.26 -10.72
N GLU A 451 -9.45 -18.25 -11.60
CA GLU A 451 -9.49 -18.05 -13.04
C GLU A 451 -10.91 -17.77 -13.55
N LYS A 452 -11.89 -18.58 -13.12
CA LYS A 452 -13.26 -18.51 -13.61
C LYS A 452 -14.05 -17.31 -13.06
N TYR A 453 -13.90 -17.02 -11.77
CA TYR A 453 -14.69 -16.01 -11.06
C TYR A 453 -13.86 -14.81 -10.59
N ARG A 454 -12.55 -14.76 -10.88
CA ARG A 454 -11.64 -13.70 -10.43
C ARG A 454 -11.59 -13.56 -8.90
N TYR A 455 -11.84 -14.66 -8.21
CA TYR A 455 -11.80 -14.75 -6.75
C TYR A 455 -11.44 -16.18 -6.34
N ALA A 456 -10.34 -16.33 -5.61
CA ALA A 456 -9.96 -17.63 -5.06
C ALA A 456 -10.84 -17.96 -3.85
N LEU A 457 -11.54 -19.09 -3.92
CA LEU A 457 -12.35 -19.57 -2.80
C LEU A 457 -11.46 -19.76 -1.56
N THR A 458 -11.79 -19.05 -0.48
CA THR A 458 -10.94 -18.90 0.70
C THR A 458 -11.77 -19.09 1.95
N LEU A 459 -11.37 -20.02 2.81
CA LEU A 459 -11.96 -20.18 4.14
C LEU A 459 -11.36 -19.13 5.09
N TRP A 460 -12.02 -17.99 5.25
CA TRP A 460 -11.47 -16.84 5.96
C TRP A 460 -11.23 -17.01 7.47
N PRO A 461 -12.04 -17.79 8.23
CA PRO A 461 -11.74 -18.07 9.64
C PRO A 461 -10.34 -18.64 9.84
N TYR A 462 -9.87 -19.48 8.92
CA TYR A 462 -8.51 -20.03 8.95
C TYR A 462 -7.44 -18.93 8.88
N TYR A 463 -7.63 -17.91 8.02
CA TYR A 463 -6.67 -16.81 7.88
C TYR A 463 -6.71 -15.85 9.08
N ASN A 464 -7.87 -15.59 9.67
CA ASN A 464 -7.98 -14.78 10.89
C ASN A 464 -7.28 -15.45 12.08
N ILE A 465 -7.48 -16.76 12.28
CA ILE A 465 -6.76 -17.53 13.30
C ILE A 465 -5.26 -17.50 13.03
N ALA A 466 -4.88 -17.63 11.76
CA ALA A 466 -3.48 -17.63 11.41
C ALA A 466 -2.80 -16.26 11.61
N GLU A 467 -3.54 -15.16 11.43
CA GLU A 467 -3.10 -13.81 11.77
C GLU A 467 -2.95 -13.65 13.29
N LEU A 468 -3.93 -14.14 14.06
CA LEU A 468 -3.97 -14.08 15.53
C LEU A 468 -2.72 -14.71 16.17
N PHE A 469 -2.27 -15.84 15.61
CA PHE A 469 -1.09 -16.56 16.09
C PHE A 469 0.20 -16.25 15.31
N GLY A 470 0.18 -15.28 14.38
CA GLY A 470 1.35 -14.91 13.58
C GLY A 470 1.89 -16.06 12.70
N THR A 471 1.04 -17.02 12.32
CA THR A 471 1.46 -18.22 11.57
C THR A 471 1.53 -17.98 10.05
N MET A 472 1.91 -16.79 9.59
CA MET A 472 1.88 -16.39 8.18
C MET A 472 3.06 -16.96 7.39
N HIS A 473 2.78 -17.68 6.29
CA HIS A 473 3.81 -18.32 5.47
C HIS A 473 3.54 -18.16 3.97
N SER A 474 4.62 -18.14 3.19
CA SER A 474 4.63 -17.93 1.72
C SER A 474 3.90 -19.01 0.93
N ARG A 475 3.65 -20.18 1.53
CA ARG A 475 2.99 -21.30 0.86
C ARG A 475 1.46 -21.20 0.80
N ARG A 476 0.78 -20.27 1.47
CA ARG A 476 -0.71 -20.25 1.53
C ARG A 476 -1.38 -19.83 0.23
N ILE A 477 -2.71 -20.03 0.11
CA ILE A 477 -3.48 -19.52 -1.04
C ILE A 477 -3.49 -17.98 -1.06
N ARG A 478 -3.53 -17.37 0.14
CA ARG A 478 -3.40 -15.92 0.31
C ARG A 478 -2.19 -15.55 1.15
N VAL A 479 -1.61 -14.40 0.83
CA VAL A 479 -0.50 -13.77 1.55
C VAL A 479 -0.96 -12.48 2.20
N ASN A 480 -0.35 -12.13 3.35
CA ASN A 480 -0.67 -10.92 4.09
C ASN A 480 0.26 -9.79 3.64
N LEU A 481 -0.33 -8.68 3.20
CA LEU A 481 0.35 -7.46 2.80
C LEU A 481 0.11 -6.35 3.82
N SER A 482 1.12 -5.52 4.04
CA SER A 482 1.09 -4.37 4.94
C SER A 482 1.88 -3.19 4.35
N ASP A 483 1.97 -2.09 5.10
CA ASP A 483 2.68 -0.88 4.70
C ASP A 483 4.12 -1.17 4.24
N GLY A 484 4.55 -0.56 3.13
CA GLY A 484 5.89 -0.72 2.56
C GLY A 484 7.00 -0.20 3.49
N GLY A 485 6.69 0.76 4.37
CA GLY A 485 7.65 1.32 5.33
C GLY A 485 8.09 0.34 6.41
N ASN A 486 7.43 -0.81 6.53
CA ASN A 486 7.86 -1.89 7.42
C ASN A 486 9.11 -2.64 6.91
N ILE A 487 9.45 -2.51 5.62
CA ILE A 487 10.65 -3.11 5.03
C ILE A 487 11.69 -2.05 4.65
N GLU A 488 11.29 -1.02 3.90
CA GLU A 488 12.16 0.04 3.39
C GLU A 488 11.29 1.26 3.08
N ASN A 489 11.46 2.33 3.86
CA ASN A 489 10.52 3.44 3.90
C ASN A 489 10.80 4.55 2.86
N LEU A 490 11.98 4.59 2.23
CA LEU A 490 12.37 5.58 1.22
C LEU A 490 11.85 5.25 -0.18
N ALA A 491 11.35 4.03 -0.41
CA ALA A 491 10.85 3.56 -1.71
C ALA A 491 11.93 3.46 -2.80
N VAL A 492 13.19 3.25 -2.44
CA VAL A 492 14.34 3.26 -3.36
C VAL A 492 14.72 1.86 -3.82
N PHE A 493 14.46 0.83 -3.00
CA PHE A 493 14.98 -0.52 -3.26
C PHE A 493 14.59 -1.09 -4.64
N GLU A 494 13.33 -0.95 -5.04
CA GLU A 494 12.86 -1.41 -6.35
C GLU A 494 13.42 -0.60 -7.54
N LEU A 495 13.87 0.64 -7.31
CA LEU A 495 14.58 1.44 -8.31
C LEU A 495 16.03 0.97 -8.48
N LEU A 496 16.69 0.58 -7.38
CA LEU A 496 18.02 -0.02 -7.42
C LEU A 496 17.99 -1.38 -8.13
N ARG A 497 16.94 -2.19 -7.92
CA ARG A 497 16.73 -3.45 -8.64
C ARG A 497 16.68 -3.26 -10.17
N ARG A 498 16.17 -2.10 -10.62
CA ARG A 498 16.11 -1.70 -12.04
C ARG A 498 17.39 -0.99 -12.52
N LYS A 499 18.42 -0.92 -11.67
CA LYS A 499 19.69 -0.22 -11.90
C LYS A 499 19.48 1.21 -12.41
N CYS A 500 18.60 1.96 -11.75
CA CYS A 500 18.29 3.30 -12.24
C CYS A 500 19.50 4.24 -12.17
N LYS A 501 19.72 5.03 -13.23
CA LYS A 501 20.93 5.85 -13.37
C LYS A 501 20.94 7.06 -12.44
N LEU A 502 19.80 7.74 -12.31
CA LEU A 502 19.59 8.83 -11.38
C LEU A 502 18.36 8.54 -10.52
N ILE A 503 18.56 8.51 -9.20
CA ILE A 503 17.48 8.31 -8.23
C ILE A 503 17.44 9.51 -7.29
N ILE A 504 16.31 10.20 -7.23
CA ILE A 504 16.04 11.26 -6.24
C ILE A 504 15.05 10.71 -5.21
N ALA A 505 15.49 10.56 -3.96
CA ALA A 505 14.66 10.07 -2.87
C ALA A 505 14.26 11.21 -1.95
N SER A 506 12.95 11.44 -1.83
CA SER A 506 12.37 12.43 -0.93
C SER A 506 11.92 11.79 0.38
N ASP A 507 12.74 11.96 1.42
CA ASP A 507 12.51 11.47 2.78
C ASP A 507 11.75 12.50 3.64
N ALA A 508 10.48 12.20 3.85
CA ALA A 508 9.56 12.92 4.72
C ALA A 508 9.12 12.04 5.93
N GLY A 509 9.88 10.98 6.23
CA GLY A 509 9.76 10.15 7.42
C GLY A 509 10.05 10.94 8.70
N ALA A 510 9.49 10.49 9.82
CA ALA A 510 9.73 11.13 11.11
C ALA A 510 11.07 10.63 11.62
N ASP A 511 11.98 11.54 11.90
CA ASP A 511 13.29 11.23 12.44
C ASP A 511 13.70 12.37 13.38
N PRO A 512 13.07 12.48 14.58
CA PRO A 512 13.30 13.60 15.49
C PRO A 512 14.77 13.76 15.88
N ASP A 513 15.49 12.65 15.96
CA ASP A 513 16.91 12.60 16.34
C ASP A 513 17.87 12.64 15.14
N TYR A 514 17.37 12.77 13.90
CA TYR A 514 18.18 12.70 12.68
C TYR A 514 19.13 11.49 12.66
N SER A 515 18.60 10.34 13.07
CA SER A 515 19.33 9.07 13.11
C SER A 515 19.60 8.47 11.72
N PHE A 516 18.88 8.95 10.70
CA PHE A 516 18.91 8.44 9.33
C PHE A 516 18.68 6.93 9.24
N SER A 517 17.91 6.36 10.18
CA SER A 517 17.69 4.91 10.29
C SER A 517 17.08 4.28 9.03
N ASP A 518 16.18 5.00 8.35
CA ASP A 518 15.59 4.55 7.07
C ASP A 518 16.64 4.50 5.94
N LEU A 519 17.55 5.47 5.88
CA LEU A 519 18.68 5.48 4.94
C LEU A 519 19.65 4.35 5.25
N GLN A 520 20.06 4.17 6.52
CA GLN A 520 20.95 3.08 6.92
C GLN A 520 20.36 1.70 6.57
N ASN A 521 19.06 1.51 6.80
CA ASN A 521 18.37 0.28 6.42
C ASN A 521 18.39 0.05 4.90
N LEU A 522 18.19 1.09 4.09
CA LEU A 522 18.34 1.01 2.63
C LEU A 522 19.77 0.61 2.23
N LEU A 523 20.79 1.26 2.78
CA LEU A 523 22.21 0.99 2.46
C LEU A 523 22.59 -0.47 2.75
N ILE A 524 22.20 -0.98 3.92
CA ILE A 524 22.46 -2.36 4.35
C ILE A 524 21.73 -3.35 3.42
N ARG A 525 20.46 -3.07 3.08
CA ARG A 525 19.65 -3.95 2.21
C ARG A 525 20.15 -3.96 0.78
N ALA A 526 20.48 -2.79 0.21
CA ALA A 526 21.04 -2.69 -1.13
C ALA A 526 22.31 -3.53 -1.26
N ARG A 527 23.19 -3.45 -0.26
CA ARG A 527 24.44 -4.22 -0.21
C ARG A 527 24.22 -5.73 -0.09
N ASN A 528 23.33 -6.15 0.81
CA ASN A 528 23.15 -7.57 1.13
C ASN A 528 22.24 -8.32 0.16
N GLU A 529 21.28 -7.64 -0.48
CA GLU A 529 20.26 -8.29 -1.31
C GLU A 529 20.41 -8.02 -2.81
N LEU A 530 20.99 -6.87 -3.19
CA LEU A 530 21.18 -6.46 -4.59
C LEU A 530 22.67 -6.36 -4.98
N GLU A 531 23.59 -6.56 -4.05
CA GLU A 531 25.03 -6.40 -4.30
C GLU A 531 25.39 -4.98 -4.81
N ILE A 532 24.63 -3.98 -4.35
CA ILE A 532 24.82 -2.56 -4.71
C ILE A 532 25.30 -1.79 -3.48
N SER A 533 26.34 -0.97 -3.65
CA SER A 533 26.83 -0.04 -2.64
C SER A 533 26.46 1.39 -3.02
N ILE A 534 25.97 2.18 -2.07
CA ILE A 534 25.77 3.62 -2.24
C ILE A 534 26.77 4.31 -1.31
N GLU A 535 27.64 5.14 -1.87
CA GLU A 535 28.73 5.78 -1.14
C GLU A 535 28.61 7.29 -1.28
N PHE A 536 28.60 7.98 -0.14
CA PHE A 536 28.60 9.43 -0.04
C PHE A 536 30.04 9.90 0.18
N PRO A 537 30.58 10.78 -0.67
CA PRO A 537 31.85 11.46 -0.38
C PRO A 537 31.80 12.25 0.92
N ASP A 538 32.97 12.56 1.51
CA ASP A 538 33.06 13.25 2.80
C ASP A 538 32.39 14.63 2.82
N GLU A 539 32.41 15.34 1.68
CA GLU A 539 31.75 16.62 1.48
C GLU A 539 30.22 16.50 1.34
N GLN A 540 29.73 15.31 1.00
CA GLN A 540 28.32 14.98 0.76
C GLN A 540 27.75 14.05 1.85
N ASP A 541 28.37 14.05 3.02
CA ASP A 541 27.95 13.24 4.16
C ASP A 541 26.61 13.76 4.73
N PRO A 542 25.53 12.94 4.70
CA PRO A 542 24.22 13.32 5.26
C PRO A 542 24.30 13.78 6.72
N GLU A 543 25.16 13.17 7.54
CA GLU A 543 25.29 13.56 8.96
C GLU A 543 25.88 14.96 9.14
N LYS A 544 26.75 15.40 8.22
CA LYS A 544 27.38 16.74 8.32
C LYS A 544 26.54 17.84 7.70
N LEU A 545 25.78 17.52 6.65
CA LEU A 545 25.03 18.49 5.85
C LEU A 545 23.60 18.71 6.35
N ILE A 546 22.91 17.61 6.67
CA ILE A 546 21.47 17.60 6.95
C ILE A 546 21.19 17.64 8.44
N HIS A 547 22.02 17.02 9.27
CA HIS A 547 21.82 17.06 10.72
C HIS A 547 21.85 18.52 11.21
N PRO A 548 20.83 18.98 11.97
CA PRO A 548 20.78 20.36 12.42
C PRO A 548 21.91 20.65 13.41
N ASP A 549 22.43 21.87 13.36
CA ASP A 549 23.39 22.36 14.35
C ASP A 549 22.71 22.50 15.72
N LEU A 550 23.36 22.02 16.77
CA LEU A 550 22.82 22.02 18.14
C LEU A 550 22.49 23.42 18.67
N CYS A 551 23.20 24.46 18.20
CA CYS A 551 23.02 25.83 18.65
C CYS A 551 21.88 26.53 17.91
N THR A 552 21.73 26.28 16.61
CA THR A 552 20.76 27.00 15.76
C THR A 552 19.48 26.21 15.50
N GLY A 553 19.52 24.88 15.66
CA GLY A 553 18.44 23.97 15.26
C GLY A 553 18.20 23.94 13.75
N GLN A 554 19.18 24.41 12.96
CA GLN A 554 19.09 24.53 11.50
C GLN A 554 20.15 23.67 10.82
N SER A 555 19.76 23.07 9.70
CA SER A 555 20.62 22.28 8.82
C SER A 555 21.42 23.19 7.89
N ARG A 556 22.54 22.69 7.37
CA ARG A 556 23.33 23.41 6.37
C ARG A 556 22.72 23.28 4.98
N GLN A 557 22.22 22.09 4.66
CA GLN A 557 21.58 21.74 3.41
C GLN A 557 20.43 20.75 3.64
N HIS A 558 19.62 20.55 2.60
CA HIS A 558 18.46 19.66 2.63
C HIS A 558 18.70 18.29 1.99
N TYR A 559 19.82 18.13 1.29
CA TYR A 559 20.11 16.94 0.51
C TYR A 559 21.59 16.59 0.52
N ALA A 560 21.87 15.34 0.16
CA ALA A 560 23.20 14.77 0.03
C ALA A 560 23.26 13.92 -1.25
N ILE A 561 24.40 13.95 -1.96
CA ILE A 561 24.59 13.25 -3.22
C ILE A 561 25.59 12.09 -3.04
N GLY A 562 25.16 10.88 -3.41
CA GLY A 562 25.97 9.66 -3.37
C GLY A 562 26.16 9.04 -4.75
N ARG A 563 27.20 8.22 -4.88
CA ARG A 563 27.48 7.39 -6.06
C ARG A 563 26.99 5.97 -5.82
N ILE A 564 26.38 5.37 -6.83
CA ILE A 564 25.87 4.00 -6.82
C ILE A 564 26.89 3.11 -7.53
N TYR A 565 27.36 2.08 -6.84
CA TYR A 565 28.34 1.11 -7.34
C TYR A 565 27.75 -0.29 -7.35
N GLU A 566 28.07 -1.04 -8.40
CA GLU A 566 27.90 -2.50 -8.41
C GLU A 566 29.10 -3.12 -7.70
N LEU A 567 28.85 -4.02 -6.74
CA LEU A 567 29.93 -4.68 -6.01
C LEU A 567 30.62 -5.70 -6.93
N PRO A 568 31.94 -5.59 -7.13
CA PRO A 568 32.66 -6.50 -8.01
C PRO A 568 32.76 -7.91 -7.40
N GLU A 569 32.79 -8.93 -8.26
CA GLU A 569 33.35 -10.23 -7.89
C GLU A 569 34.82 -10.06 -7.47
N ALA A 570 35.31 -10.88 -6.55
CA ALA A 570 36.59 -10.68 -5.87
C ALA A 570 37.75 -10.39 -6.85
N GLY A 571 38.27 -9.16 -6.80
CA GLY A 571 39.44 -8.71 -7.59
C GLY A 571 39.17 -7.69 -8.70
N ALA A 572 37.90 -7.33 -9.00
CA ALA A 572 37.58 -6.30 -9.98
C ALA A 572 37.39 -4.90 -9.35
N GLU A 573 37.53 -3.84 -10.16
CA GLU A 573 37.29 -2.45 -9.75
C GLU A 573 35.79 -2.16 -9.60
N LYS A 574 35.43 -1.27 -8.66
CA LYS A 574 34.05 -0.83 -8.46
C LYS A 574 33.60 0.01 -9.66
N GLN A 575 32.59 -0.47 -10.39
CA GLN A 575 32.00 0.31 -11.48
C GLN A 575 30.89 1.22 -10.97
N CYS A 576 31.01 2.53 -11.23
CA CYS A 576 29.93 3.48 -10.93
C CYS A 576 28.79 3.27 -11.94
N ILE A 577 27.64 2.84 -11.44
CA ILE A 577 26.46 2.55 -12.26
C ILE A 577 25.47 3.72 -12.26
N GLY A 578 25.49 4.62 -11.27
CA GLY A 578 24.57 5.77 -11.19
C GLY A 578 24.78 6.70 -10.00
N TYR A 579 23.81 7.59 -9.79
CA TYR A 579 23.83 8.64 -8.76
C TYR A 579 22.56 8.60 -7.91
N PHE A 580 22.73 8.80 -6.61
CA PHE A 580 21.66 8.81 -5.62
C PHE A 580 21.61 10.17 -4.92
N VAL A 581 20.49 10.87 -5.02
CA VAL A 581 20.24 12.13 -4.33
C VAL A 581 19.28 11.85 -3.18
N TYR A 582 19.78 11.94 -1.95
CA TYR A 582 19.00 11.78 -0.73
C TYR A 582 18.55 13.15 -0.24
N VAL A 583 17.24 13.40 -0.27
CA VAL A 583 16.61 14.63 0.23
C VAL A 583 15.91 14.31 1.54
N LYS A 584 16.14 15.11 2.59
CA LYS A 584 15.48 14.95 3.89
C LYS A 584 14.71 16.22 4.24
N ALA A 585 13.51 16.04 4.80
CA ALA A 585 12.79 17.14 5.43
C ALA A 585 13.64 17.75 6.55
N SER A 586 14.18 18.96 6.32
CA SER A 586 15.02 19.69 7.27
C SER A 586 14.82 21.19 7.09
N VAL A 587 15.20 22.01 8.07
CA VAL A 587 15.02 23.47 8.03
C VAL A 587 16.39 24.14 8.00
N THR A 588 16.68 24.92 6.97
CA THR A 588 17.94 25.68 6.82
C THR A 588 17.78 27.12 7.32
N ALA A 589 18.89 27.86 7.46
CA ALA A 589 18.84 29.26 7.85
C ALA A 589 18.08 30.11 6.82
N GLN A 590 17.21 31.01 7.30
CA GLN A 590 16.48 31.94 6.44
C GLN A 590 17.45 32.86 5.70
N THR A 591 17.55 32.70 4.39
CA THR A 591 18.48 33.47 3.54
C THR A 591 17.88 34.78 3.04
N GLU A 592 16.55 34.87 2.91
CA GLU A 592 15.84 36.05 2.40
C GLU A 592 14.91 36.69 3.43
N LYS A 593 14.87 38.03 3.47
CA LYS A 593 13.93 38.78 4.33
C LYS A 593 12.53 38.75 3.72
N LEU A 594 11.68 37.85 4.20
CA LEU A 594 10.29 37.76 3.78
C LEU A 594 9.46 39.00 4.17
N GLN A 595 8.48 39.35 3.34
CA GLN A 595 7.54 40.44 3.64
C GLN A 595 6.68 40.10 4.87
N LYS A 596 6.09 41.10 5.52
CA LYS A 596 5.40 40.93 6.82
C LYS A 596 4.16 40.03 6.73
N GLU A 597 3.50 39.97 5.57
CA GLU A 597 2.34 39.10 5.30
C GLU A 597 2.75 37.65 5.00
N GLU A 598 3.83 37.45 4.24
CA GLU A 598 4.40 36.13 3.95
C GLU A 598 4.91 35.45 5.23
N ARG A 599 5.58 36.20 6.12
CA ARG A 599 6.05 35.70 7.42
C ARG A 599 4.96 35.09 8.32
N LYS A 600 3.70 35.50 8.20
CA LYS A 600 2.62 34.99 9.06
C LYS A 600 2.20 33.55 8.71
N ASN A 601 2.39 33.13 7.47
CA ASN A 601 1.97 31.82 6.96
C ASN A 601 3.17 30.93 6.56
N ASP A 602 4.37 31.37 6.90
CA ASP A 602 5.62 30.72 6.54
C ASP A 602 6.01 29.63 7.54
N PHE A 603 6.67 28.57 7.05
CA PHE A 603 7.06 27.41 7.85
C PHE A 603 8.12 27.77 8.90
N TYR A 604 8.92 28.83 8.69
CA TYR A 604 9.83 29.35 9.72
C TYR A 604 9.08 29.83 10.96
N SER A 605 7.96 30.54 10.77
CA SER A 605 7.10 30.95 11.88
C SER A 605 6.44 29.73 12.54
N TYR A 606 6.04 28.73 11.75
CA TYR A 606 5.51 27.48 12.31
C TYR A 606 6.53 26.76 13.19
N LYS A 607 7.79 26.60 12.72
CA LYS A 607 8.89 25.99 13.48
C LYS A 607 9.13 26.67 14.83
N ASN A 608 9.01 28.00 14.91
CA ASN A 608 9.18 28.74 16.17
C ASN A 608 8.14 28.37 17.24
N TYR A 609 6.92 28.00 16.84
CA TYR A 609 5.86 27.57 17.75
C TYR A 609 5.75 26.04 17.90
N HIS A 610 6.36 25.28 16.99
CA HIS A 610 6.32 23.82 16.91
C HIS A 610 7.74 23.25 16.79
N PRO A 611 8.45 23.04 17.91
CA PRO A 611 9.86 22.65 17.90
C PRO A 611 10.11 21.28 17.24
N ASP A 612 9.14 20.37 17.28
CA ASP A 612 9.23 19.04 16.65
C ASP A 612 9.17 19.09 15.12
N PHE A 613 8.71 20.19 14.52
CA PHE A 613 8.70 20.36 13.06
C PHE A 613 10.14 20.32 12.49
N PRO A 614 10.42 19.64 11.36
CA PRO A 614 9.51 18.93 10.47
C PRO A 614 9.34 17.42 10.79
N HIS A 615 9.71 16.96 11.98
CA HIS A 615 9.63 15.55 12.40
C HIS A 615 8.52 15.25 13.43
N GLU A 616 7.43 16.03 13.42
CA GLU A 616 6.22 15.72 14.20
C GLU A 616 5.76 14.28 13.97
N SER A 617 5.23 13.62 15.00
CA SER A 617 4.94 12.17 14.99
C SER A 617 4.06 11.71 13.83
N THR A 618 4.38 10.57 13.22
CA THR A 618 3.55 9.91 12.18
C THR A 618 2.22 9.39 12.71
N VAL A 619 2.04 9.31 14.02
CA VAL A 619 0.75 8.92 14.63
C VAL A 619 -0.30 10.01 14.40
N ASP A 620 0.11 11.28 14.26
CA ASP A 620 -0.81 12.34 13.89
C ASP A 620 -1.17 12.25 12.40
N GLN A 621 -2.45 11.98 12.15
CA GLN A 621 -3.04 11.91 10.82
C GLN A 621 -4.10 13.01 10.61
N PHE A 622 -4.15 14.01 11.49
CA PHE A 622 -5.22 15.01 11.56
C PHE A 622 -4.71 16.43 11.32
N PHE A 623 -3.99 16.62 10.22
CA PHE A 623 -3.34 17.89 9.91
C PHE A 623 -4.32 19.05 9.84
N ASP A 624 -4.03 20.12 10.58
CA ASP A 624 -4.73 21.38 10.44
C ASP A 624 -4.23 22.17 9.22
N ALA A 625 -4.93 23.25 8.86
CA ALA A 625 -4.60 24.02 7.67
C ALA A 625 -3.24 24.74 7.75
N LYS A 626 -2.73 25.03 8.95
CA LYS A 626 -1.43 25.71 9.15
C LYS A 626 -0.29 24.72 9.06
N GLN A 627 -0.40 23.59 9.77
CA GLN A 627 0.55 22.49 9.72
C GLN A 627 0.67 21.95 8.28
N TRP A 628 -0.46 21.76 7.61
CA TRP A 628 -0.48 21.32 6.22
C TRP A 628 0.24 22.31 5.30
N GLU A 629 -0.01 23.61 5.44
CA GLU A 629 0.66 24.62 4.63
C GLU A 629 2.17 24.65 4.88
N ALA A 630 2.59 24.56 6.15
CA ALA A 630 4.01 24.58 6.53
C ALA A 630 4.81 23.42 5.91
N TYR A 631 4.26 22.20 5.93
CA TYR A 631 4.89 21.04 5.28
C TYR A 631 4.93 21.19 3.75
N ARG A 632 3.87 21.71 3.14
CA ARG A 632 3.80 21.92 1.69
C ARG A 632 4.82 22.97 1.25
N THR A 633 4.91 24.10 1.95
CA THR A 633 5.87 25.17 1.62
C THR A 633 7.30 24.70 1.82
N LEU A 634 7.57 23.94 2.89
CA LEU A 634 8.91 23.38 3.13
C LEU A 634 9.35 22.46 2.00
N GLY A 635 8.48 21.53 1.58
CA GLY A 635 8.78 20.65 0.45
C GLY A 635 9.01 21.42 -0.85
N GLU A 636 8.22 22.47 -1.11
CA GLU A 636 8.39 23.33 -2.29
C GLU A 636 9.70 24.12 -2.27
N GLU A 637 10.13 24.62 -1.11
CA GLU A 637 11.43 25.28 -0.95
C GLU A 637 12.58 24.33 -1.23
N ILE A 638 12.56 23.14 -0.62
CA ILE A 638 13.61 22.13 -0.82
C ILE A 638 13.70 21.69 -2.29
N GLY A 639 12.56 21.50 -2.96
CA GLY A 639 12.54 21.18 -4.38
C GLY A 639 13.09 22.31 -5.26
N LYS A 640 12.89 23.57 -4.87
CA LYS A 640 13.49 24.74 -5.56
C LYS A 640 14.99 24.82 -5.32
N ASP A 641 15.43 24.59 -4.09
CA ASP A 641 16.84 24.63 -3.69
C ASP A 641 17.67 23.56 -4.41
N LEU A 642 17.16 22.33 -4.49
CA LEU A 642 17.82 21.20 -5.16
C LEU A 642 18.22 21.48 -6.61
N PHE A 643 17.46 22.32 -7.32
CA PHE A 643 17.68 22.67 -8.72
C PHE A 643 17.91 24.16 -8.94
N LYS A 644 18.28 24.90 -7.88
CA LYS A 644 18.46 26.36 -7.91
C LYS A 644 19.45 26.81 -8.98
N THR A 645 20.53 26.06 -9.15
CA THR A 645 21.60 26.36 -10.13
C THR A 645 21.43 25.62 -11.45
N PHE A 646 20.42 24.74 -11.57
CA PHE A 646 20.24 23.90 -12.75
C PHE A 646 19.90 24.72 -14.01
N LYS A 647 19.05 25.76 -13.88
CA LYS A 647 18.73 26.64 -15.02
C LYS A 647 19.98 27.36 -15.55
N THR A 648 20.87 27.79 -14.66
CA THR A 648 22.14 28.41 -15.05
C THR A 648 23.08 27.38 -15.70
N TYR A 649 23.04 26.13 -15.23
CA TYR A 649 23.83 25.02 -15.79
C TYR A 649 23.44 24.68 -17.24
N GLU A 650 22.14 24.67 -17.58
CA GLU A 650 21.70 24.40 -18.96
C GLU A 650 22.00 25.54 -19.95
N GLY A 651 22.20 26.77 -19.47
CA GLY A 651 22.36 27.96 -20.31
C GLY A 651 21.10 28.30 -21.12
N ASP A 652 21.26 28.95 -22.28
CA ASP A 652 20.14 29.39 -23.15
C ASP A 652 19.32 28.24 -23.78
N LYS A 653 19.73 26.98 -23.58
CA LYS A 653 19.09 25.83 -24.27
C LYS A 653 17.67 25.53 -23.77
N ASN A 654 17.26 25.96 -22.58
CA ASN A 654 15.89 25.86 -22.04
C ASN A 654 15.20 24.47 -22.13
N THR A 655 15.91 23.40 -22.50
CA THR A 655 15.38 22.06 -22.71
C THR A 655 16.01 21.08 -21.73
N VAL A 656 15.24 20.74 -20.69
CA VAL A 656 15.61 19.72 -19.70
C VAL A 656 15.80 18.36 -20.36
N SER A 657 17.00 17.79 -20.22
CA SER A 657 17.29 16.41 -20.63
C SER A 657 17.77 15.56 -19.46
N ILE A 658 17.56 14.24 -19.53
CA ILE A 658 17.98 13.32 -18.47
C ILE A 658 19.51 13.25 -18.37
N GLN A 659 20.21 13.32 -19.49
CA GLN A 659 21.67 13.40 -19.53
C GLN A 659 22.18 14.68 -18.83
N ASN A 660 21.55 15.83 -19.09
CA ASN A 660 21.91 17.07 -18.40
C ASN A 660 21.67 16.96 -16.88
N LEU A 661 20.56 16.34 -16.46
CA LEU A 661 20.28 16.09 -15.04
C LEU A 661 21.34 15.20 -14.38
N ILE A 662 21.76 14.14 -15.07
CA ILE A 662 22.82 13.23 -14.59
C ILE A 662 24.14 13.98 -14.48
N HIS A 663 24.56 14.69 -15.53
CA HIS A 663 25.80 15.45 -15.52
C HIS A 663 25.80 16.57 -14.48
N TYR A 664 24.66 17.21 -14.24
CA TYR A 664 24.51 18.23 -13.20
C TYR A 664 24.85 17.69 -11.81
N PHE A 665 24.34 16.50 -11.44
CA PHE A 665 24.67 15.89 -10.15
C PHE A 665 26.06 15.26 -10.13
N GLU A 666 26.53 14.75 -11.26
CA GLU A 666 27.91 14.27 -11.41
C GLU A 666 28.93 15.38 -11.16
N ASP A 667 28.70 16.58 -11.72
CA ASP A 667 29.60 17.73 -11.58
C ASP A 667 29.61 18.28 -10.15
N GLN A 668 28.53 18.11 -9.37
CA GLN A 668 28.51 18.48 -7.94
C GLN A 668 29.32 17.53 -7.05
N LEU A 669 29.77 16.39 -7.59
CA LEU A 669 30.61 15.41 -6.89
C LEU A 669 32.10 15.53 -7.27
N LYS A 670 32.45 16.43 -8.20
CA LYS A 670 33.83 16.77 -8.56
C LYS A 670 34.31 17.93 -7.72
#